data_AF-A0A5A7NV51-F1
#
_entry.id   AF-A0A5A7NV51-F1
#
_cell.length_a   1.000
_cell.length_b   1.000
_cell.length_c   1.000
_cell.angle_alpha   90.00
_cell.angle_beta   90.00
_cell.angle_gamma   90.00
#
_symmetry.space_group_name_H-M   'P 1'
#
loop_
_entity.id
_entity.type
_entity.pdbx_description
1 polymer ?
#
loop_
_entity_poly.entity_id
_entity_poly.type
_entity_poly.pdbx_seq_one_letter_code
_entity_poly.pdbx_strand_id
1 'polypeptide(L)'
;MDGFVGVDAESADGSVALLRSGLPGGTPIAEAPARGFGASVQAAARLLPEPLQGVQDWIWLIHDDSAPAPDALQRLLAAVETAPSVTIAGCKQLDLDRPRRLIDVGLSISRWGERLTLIDVDELDQGQYDGRSDAFAVNSAGMLVRRDVWEDLGGFDPALPGLGDDLDLCWRNRMAGHRVVVVPGAHMFHAADAVHAVSGPAAARTAEVYLRLKHAPLWALPLLALGAVLGGLVRFVASLLAKDPGHAAGQLGASLRAVFSPFQLVRSRRAAAATRKVPRSLVRPLMVPRRDVWSHRRSLLESFHAEQVMGDGTGSVAEASNPSGDANDDFAALAGPQRTSAGVGAGVAVLAAAAVSLLGLRALVGAPALGGGSALPLSASPGGLWANAFGWWQSAGSGRFGHGDPFDAVLWILSLLGFGQANGALVAFALAAMPLSALLAWTALGAVTGSRAARLLGGLAWAVAPTLQVALASGRLGAVVAHVLLPVVVLGAIRAVGAARPRDRSESRAAFPSGPTPPTRPGVGGVPSWTAAAGASLALAAVTAGAPVLLPVAVVLTVLVALPLRRRAKALWWMPLPALALALPLGLSALGNPRALLADPGVPQAFAAAPLWQQALGFPVAFDPSAGVAGFALPGSAGAPWSLVAALLVGVPALVAAACALFLPGRAGRMARVLWFAGTLALAAGFGAQYVPTAVAGPTLTTAFTGPTVSVFVLAVLFGAALFHAAFHTDALNAAALDTAGRGPGKGRRAGAALLAGAVLLSTATTGALWLAPRLGTTAEPETVAARPATDFGASQELVPAAARTLPATAADRGHGTYAERVLVIAPGTDGGMAAVLMSGSGTTLDQLSQVAASGRLHGSLTAPEVKADDDADAALRRTVAALASGQGIDPRPELQQLGVSFVVLQETDSSSSLLAGQLDAVPGLAAVGSTDSGWLWRVDPASRLDEDPGVAAPTARVRIVDADGRTGALVPAETGTVPDPAGRSILVDAAPVGAGAAGRLVVLAERADAGWSATLDGRPLEPATSGWAQAFRLPAGGGTLTIRHTSPYALPVGVLQGAVFGLALLLVVPIPPRRRFAPRRVEEYRATSTTPSIAELDTGRPAGSGGASDRAPVEPSAVETSAAETALPEATPQGAPPGATVPDPAAGKQDRQPIAVPAALERRGAERRARSSRAALAGKAGPLDAGPLDAGSRPPVSLPVPSSGAGAPKPEPNGDEPMEAKQ
;
A
#
# COMPACT_ATOMS: atom_id res chain seq x y z
N MET A 1 -12.27 53.32 -36.15
CA MET A 1 -11.57 52.43 -37.10
C MET A 1 -11.49 51.09 -36.43
N ASP A 2 -11.98 50.05 -37.09
CA ASP A 2 -11.94 48.69 -36.56
C ASP A 2 -10.60 48.05 -36.95
N GLY A 3 -9.97 47.34 -36.03
CA GLY A 3 -8.65 46.76 -36.23
C GLY A 3 -8.53 45.40 -35.55
N PHE A 4 -7.72 44.53 -36.15
CA PHE A 4 -7.41 43.20 -35.62
C PHE A 4 -5.94 43.19 -35.17
N VAL A 5 -5.63 42.39 -34.16
CA VAL A 5 -4.25 42.11 -33.73
C VAL A 5 -4.13 40.61 -33.53
N GLY A 6 -3.27 39.97 -34.29
CA GLY A 6 -2.91 38.56 -34.07
C GLY A 6 -1.83 38.45 -33.01
N VAL A 7 -1.81 37.37 -32.23
CA VAL A 7 -0.71 37.09 -31.30
C VAL A 7 -0.25 35.65 -31.48
N ASP A 8 1.03 35.49 -31.75
CA ASP A 8 1.69 34.20 -31.70
C ASP A 8 2.32 33.99 -30.32
N ALA A 9 1.99 32.87 -29.67
CA ALA A 9 2.43 32.53 -28.33
C ALA A 9 3.56 31.48 -28.36
N GLU A 10 4.59 31.72 -29.18
CA GLU A 10 5.70 30.80 -29.46
C GLU A 10 5.24 29.46 -30.08
N SER A 11 4.34 29.50 -31.07
CA SER A 11 3.90 28.29 -31.75
C SER A 11 5.05 27.59 -32.50
N ALA A 12 5.15 26.27 -32.33
CA ALA A 12 6.19 25.44 -32.95
C ALA A 12 5.74 24.74 -34.25
N ASP A 13 4.51 25.03 -34.72
CA ASP A 13 3.86 24.40 -35.86
C ASP A 13 3.40 25.44 -36.92
N GLY A 14 2.55 25.02 -37.85
CA GLY A 14 2.03 25.89 -38.91
C GLY A 14 1.05 26.99 -38.47
N SER A 15 0.77 27.14 -37.17
CA SER A 15 -0.25 28.07 -36.65
C SER A 15 -0.01 29.53 -37.04
N VAL A 16 1.25 29.99 -37.09
CA VAL A 16 1.58 31.37 -37.48
C VAL A 16 1.21 31.65 -38.94
N ALA A 17 1.39 30.67 -39.82
CA ALA A 17 1.01 30.79 -41.23
C ALA A 17 -0.52 30.86 -41.37
N LEU A 18 -1.25 30.04 -40.61
CA LEU A 18 -2.71 30.07 -40.55
C LEU A 18 -3.20 31.45 -40.05
N LEU A 19 -2.64 31.95 -38.95
CA LEU A 19 -2.98 33.25 -38.39
C LEU A 19 -2.76 34.40 -39.40
N ARG A 20 -1.64 34.39 -40.13
CA ARG A 20 -1.35 35.37 -41.20
C ARG A 20 -2.33 35.31 -42.36
N SER A 21 -2.75 34.11 -42.75
CA SER A 21 -3.67 33.93 -43.88
C SER A 21 -5.14 34.23 -43.52
N GLY A 22 -5.53 34.03 -42.25
CA GLY A 22 -6.90 34.21 -41.79
C GLY A 22 -7.26 35.64 -41.38
N LEU A 23 -6.27 36.50 -41.12
CA LEU A 23 -6.48 37.91 -40.75
C LEU A 23 -6.41 38.83 -41.98
N PRO A 24 -7.12 39.97 -41.96
CA PRO A 24 -7.03 40.96 -43.04
C PRO A 24 -5.58 41.41 -43.31
N GLY A 25 -5.27 41.69 -44.58
CA GLY A 25 -3.93 42.13 -44.99
C GLY A 25 -3.51 43.40 -44.26
N GLY A 26 -2.31 43.38 -43.65
CA GLY A 26 -1.76 44.50 -42.87
C GLY A 26 -2.05 44.44 -41.36
N THR A 27 -2.73 43.40 -40.87
CA THR A 27 -2.91 43.19 -39.42
C THR A 27 -1.57 42.92 -38.71
N PRO A 28 -1.24 43.66 -37.62
CA PRO A 28 -0.04 43.40 -36.84
C PRO A 28 -0.15 42.06 -36.11
N ILE A 29 0.98 41.35 -36.03
CA ILE A 29 1.13 40.10 -35.27
C ILE A 29 2.16 40.33 -34.18
N ALA A 30 1.75 40.21 -32.92
CA ALA A 30 2.64 40.28 -31.78
C ALA A 30 3.25 38.90 -31.50
N GLU A 31 4.53 38.88 -31.12
CA GLU A 31 5.12 37.71 -30.48
C GLU A 31 4.99 37.85 -28.96
N ALA A 32 4.49 36.80 -28.30
CA ALA A 32 4.37 36.74 -26.85
C ALA A 32 4.99 35.43 -26.34
N PRO A 33 5.63 35.44 -25.16
CA PRO A 33 6.15 34.21 -24.59
C PRO A 33 5.01 33.24 -24.25
N ALA A 34 5.24 31.92 -24.30
CA ALA A 34 4.27 30.87 -23.96
C ALA A 34 3.94 30.82 -22.45
N ARG A 35 3.49 31.94 -21.88
CA ARG A 35 3.23 32.16 -20.44
C ARG A 35 1.74 32.29 -20.10
N GLY A 36 0.86 32.10 -21.08
CA GLY A 36 -0.60 32.09 -20.93
C GLY A 36 -1.31 33.24 -21.63
N PHE A 37 -2.63 33.08 -21.85
CA PHE A 37 -3.47 33.99 -22.62
C PHE A 37 -3.34 35.46 -22.21
N GLY A 38 -3.31 35.75 -20.90
CA GLY A 38 -3.19 37.13 -20.43
C GLY A 38 -1.89 37.84 -20.84
N ALA A 39 -0.78 37.12 -20.99
CA ALA A 39 0.47 37.70 -21.50
C ALA A 39 0.36 38.02 -23.00
N SER A 40 -0.31 37.15 -23.77
CA SER A 40 -0.60 37.36 -25.19
C SER A 40 -1.48 38.59 -25.40
N VAL A 41 -2.56 38.73 -24.63
CA VAL A 41 -3.43 39.91 -24.72
C VAL A 41 -2.68 41.19 -24.31
N GLN A 42 -1.78 41.12 -23.31
CA GLN A 42 -0.97 42.28 -22.95
C GLN A 42 0.03 42.68 -24.05
N ALA A 43 0.56 41.72 -24.81
CA ALA A 43 1.39 42.00 -25.98
C ALA A 43 0.57 42.67 -27.10
N ALA A 44 -0.64 42.15 -27.39
CA ALA A 44 -1.56 42.78 -28.34
C ALA A 44 -1.97 44.19 -27.93
N ALA A 45 -2.28 44.40 -26.66
CA ALA A 45 -2.74 45.70 -26.16
C ALA A 45 -1.72 46.83 -26.36
N ARG A 46 -0.42 46.51 -26.43
CA ARG A 46 0.66 47.49 -26.71
C ARG A 46 0.71 47.93 -28.18
N LEU A 47 0.07 47.18 -29.08
CA LEU A 47 0.01 47.48 -30.51
C LEU A 47 -1.29 48.22 -30.89
N LEU A 48 -2.21 48.41 -29.95
CA LEU A 48 -3.43 49.17 -30.20
C LEU A 48 -3.10 50.66 -30.41
N PRO A 49 -3.71 51.33 -31.40
CA PRO A 49 -3.52 52.76 -31.63
C PRO A 49 -3.98 53.58 -30.42
N GLU A 50 -3.50 54.81 -30.24
CA GLU A 50 -3.96 55.68 -29.14
C GLU A 50 -5.49 55.83 -29.14
N PRO A 51 -6.15 55.84 -27.95
CA PRO A 51 -7.60 55.93 -27.87
C PRO A 51 -8.11 57.26 -28.41
N LEU A 52 -9.23 57.22 -29.14
CA LEU A 52 -9.84 58.41 -29.73
C LEU A 52 -10.55 59.24 -28.65
N GLN A 53 -10.20 60.52 -28.53
CA GLN A 53 -10.84 61.40 -27.54
C GLN A 53 -12.34 61.55 -27.83
N GLY A 54 -13.17 61.27 -26.82
CA GLY A 54 -14.63 61.40 -26.90
C GLY A 54 -15.37 60.20 -27.51
N VAL A 55 -14.66 59.15 -27.92
CA VAL A 55 -15.25 57.89 -28.44
C VAL A 55 -15.02 56.77 -27.43
N GLN A 56 -16.02 55.90 -27.25
CA GLN A 56 -15.87 54.71 -26.41
C GLN A 56 -15.26 53.58 -27.24
N ASP A 57 -13.99 53.28 -26.98
CA ASP A 57 -13.29 52.15 -27.60
C ASP A 57 -13.54 50.85 -26.83
N TRP A 58 -13.66 49.75 -27.57
CA TRP A 58 -13.90 48.41 -27.03
C TRP A 58 -12.88 47.41 -27.56
N ILE A 59 -12.48 46.45 -26.72
CA ILE A 59 -11.59 45.35 -27.07
C ILE A 59 -12.41 44.07 -27.02
N TRP A 60 -12.46 43.33 -28.12
CA TRP A 60 -13.09 42.01 -28.18
C TRP A 60 -12.01 40.91 -28.17
N LEU A 61 -12.03 40.07 -27.14
CA LEU A 61 -11.09 38.99 -26.93
C LEU A 61 -11.65 37.69 -27.52
N ILE A 62 -10.88 37.07 -28.42
CA ILE A 62 -11.22 35.80 -29.07
C ILE A 62 -10.05 34.86 -28.90
N HIS A 63 -10.33 33.63 -28.48
CA HIS A 63 -9.32 32.57 -28.43
C HIS A 63 -9.21 31.88 -29.80
N ASP A 64 -8.07 31.23 -30.04
CA ASP A 64 -7.79 30.44 -31.24
C ASP A 64 -8.70 29.20 -31.40
N ASP A 65 -9.27 28.72 -30.30
CA ASP A 65 -10.18 27.58 -30.21
C ASP A 65 -11.67 27.99 -30.13
N SER A 66 -11.99 29.18 -30.63
CA SER A 66 -13.33 29.78 -30.56
C SER A 66 -13.84 30.22 -31.94
N ALA A 67 -15.10 29.93 -32.23
CA ALA A 67 -15.80 30.32 -33.44
C ALA A 67 -17.08 31.11 -33.07
N PRO A 68 -17.04 32.45 -33.05
CA PRO A 68 -18.22 33.27 -32.77
C PRO A 68 -19.26 33.19 -33.88
N ALA A 69 -20.55 33.29 -33.53
CA ALA A 69 -21.60 33.41 -34.53
C ALA A 69 -21.44 34.73 -35.31
N PRO A 70 -21.86 34.80 -36.59
CA PRO A 70 -21.66 35.98 -37.43
C PRO A 70 -22.22 37.28 -36.86
N ASP A 71 -23.28 37.20 -36.04
CA ASP A 71 -23.94 38.35 -35.42
C ASP A 71 -23.57 38.55 -33.93
N ALA A 72 -22.62 37.77 -33.40
CA ALA A 72 -22.25 37.81 -31.99
C ALA A 72 -21.72 39.19 -31.55
N LEU A 73 -20.82 39.80 -32.33
CA LEU A 73 -20.26 41.12 -32.02
C LEU A 73 -21.33 42.21 -32.05
N GLN A 74 -22.22 42.18 -33.07
CA GLN A 74 -23.34 43.12 -33.18
C GLN A 74 -24.25 43.05 -31.94
N ARG A 75 -24.57 41.84 -31.48
CA ARG A 75 -25.39 41.63 -30.27
C ARG A 75 -24.70 42.08 -28.98
N LEU A 76 -23.38 41.88 -28.87
CA LEU A 76 -22.61 42.37 -27.74
C LEU A 76 -22.57 43.91 -27.68
N LEU A 77 -22.33 44.57 -28.83
CA LEU A 77 -22.32 46.03 -28.94
C LEU A 77 -23.70 46.63 -28.60
N ALA A 78 -24.78 46.07 -29.15
CA ALA A 78 -26.14 46.52 -28.84
C ALA A 78 -26.46 46.43 -27.33
N ALA A 79 -25.95 45.39 -26.65
CA ALA A 79 -26.16 45.21 -25.21
C ALA A 79 -25.42 46.28 -24.38
N VAL A 80 -24.19 46.65 -24.74
CA VAL A 80 -23.41 47.66 -24.01
C VAL A 80 -23.87 49.09 -24.31
N GLU A 81 -24.35 49.36 -25.53
CA GLU A 81 -24.96 50.65 -25.91
C GLU A 81 -26.24 50.92 -25.12
N THR A 82 -27.04 49.88 -24.90
CA THR A 82 -28.30 49.98 -24.14
C THR A 82 -28.05 50.27 -22.65
N ALA A 83 -26.91 49.84 -22.11
CA ALA A 83 -26.60 49.96 -20.69
C ALA A 83 -25.16 50.47 -20.45
N PRO A 84 -24.95 51.80 -20.39
CA PRO A 84 -23.61 52.42 -20.22
C PRO A 84 -22.86 52.04 -18.93
N SER A 85 -23.56 51.43 -17.96
CA SER A 85 -22.98 50.89 -16.72
C SER A 85 -22.26 49.55 -16.92
N VAL A 86 -22.50 48.88 -18.06
CA VAL A 86 -21.84 47.66 -18.47
C VAL A 86 -20.51 48.01 -19.12
N THR A 87 -19.44 47.39 -18.63
CA THR A 87 -18.08 47.60 -19.15
C THR A 87 -17.43 46.31 -19.62
N ILE A 88 -18.05 45.17 -19.30
CA ILE A 88 -17.68 43.85 -19.78
C ILE A 88 -18.95 43.10 -20.17
N ALA A 89 -19.00 42.63 -21.41
CA ALA A 89 -20.04 41.74 -21.94
C ALA A 89 -19.40 40.45 -22.47
N GLY A 90 -20.12 39.33 -22.42
CA GLY A 90 -19.61 38.05 -22.94
C GLY A 90 -20.66 37.20 -23.63
N CYS A 91 -20.21 36.35 -24.53
CA CYS A 91 -21.04 35.41 -25.29
C CYS A 91 -21.54 34.23 -24.43
N LYS A 92 -22.65 33.63 -24.87
CA LYS A 92 -23.07 32.29 -24.51
C LYS A 92 -22.21 31.27 -25.26
N GLN A 93 -21.62 30.31 -24.53
CA GLN A 93 -20.69 29.34 -25.09
C GLN A 93 -21.33 27.97 -25.30
N LEU A 94 -21.14 27.44 -26.51
CA LEU A 94 -21.62 26.14 -26.97
C LEU A 94 -20.42 25.27 -27.38
N ASP A 95 -20.56 23.96 -27.26
CA ASP A 95 -19.54 22.99 -27.68
C ASP A 95 -19.36 23.03 -29.21
N LEU A 96 -18.11 23.17 -29.67
CA LEU A 96 -17.76 23.25 -31.09
C LEU A 96 -18.15 21.98 -31.86
N ASP A 97 -17.97 20.81 -31.26
CA ASP A 97 -18.32 19.53 -31.89
C ASP A 97 -19.79 19.18 -31.70
N ARG A 98 -20.42 19.74 -30.66
CA ARG A 98 -21.84 19.53 -30.33
C ARG A 98 -22.55 20.88 -30.15
N PRO A 99 -22.94 21.57 -31.25
CA PRO A 99 -23.47 22.94 -31.24
C PRO A 99 -24.67 23.20 -30.32
N ARG A 100 -25.41 22.17 -29.90
CA ARG A 100 -26.54 22.28 -28.97
C ARG A 100 -26.15 22.09 -27.51
N ARG A 101 -24.91 21.77 -27.18
CA ARG A 101 -24.47 21.50 -25.81
C ARG A 101 -23.90 22.76 -25.18
N LEU A 102 -24.39 23.12 -24.01
CA LEU A 102 -23.94 24.31 -23.28
C LEU A 102 -22.59 24.06 -22.60
N ILE A 103 -21.66 24.99 -22.77
CA ILE A 103 -20.41 25.06 -22.00
C ILE A 103 -20.61 26.00 -20.82
N ASP A 104 -20.95 27.26 -21.10
CA ASP A 104 -21.26 28.27 -20.10
C ASP A 104 -22.20 29.37 -20.63
N VAL A 105 -22.96 29.97 -19.71
CA VAL A 105 -23.80 31.15 -19.97
C VAL A 105 -23.46 32.21 -18.93
N GLY A 106 -22.19 32.56 -18.85
CA GLY A 106 -21.63 33.43 -17.82
C GLY A 106 -21.20 32.66 -16.57
N LEU A 107 -20.08 33.10 -16.01
CA LEU A 107 -19.37 32.43 -14.92
C LEU A 107 -19.79 32.98 -13.56
N SER A 108 -19.74 32.11 -12.57
CA SER A 108 -19.97 32.41 -11.17
C SER A 108 -18.81 31.92 -10.32
N ILE A 109 -18.69 32.44 -9.10
CA ILE A 109 -17.68 32.00 -8.14
C ILE A 109 -18.32 31.55 -6.82
N SER A 110 -17.77 30.49 -6.22
CA SER A 110 -18.16 30.10 -4.87
C SER A 110 -17.57 31.07 -3.83
N ARG A 111 -18.15 31.05 -2.62
CA ARG A 111 -17.58 31.77 -1.45
C ARG A 111 -16.15 31.35 -1.08
N TRP A 112 -15.64 30.26 -1.64
CA TRP A 112 -14.29 29.76 -1.41
C TRP A 112 -13.33 30.01 -2.58
N GLY A 113 -13.77 30.70 -3.64
CA GLY A 113 -12.94 31.03 -4.79
C GLY A 113 -13.04 30.04 -5.96
N GLU A 114 -13.95 29.08 -5.91
CA GLU A 114 -14.10 28.05 -6.96
C GLU A 114 -14.83 28.63 -8.18
N ARG A 115 -14.26 28.47 -9.38
CA ARG A 115 -14.90 28.81 -10.66
C ARG A 115 -16.07 27.84 -10.94
N LEU A 116 -17.24 28.38 -11.26
CA LEU A 116 -18.46 27.61 -11.51
C LEU A 116 -19.16 28.11 -12.78
N THR A 117 -19.58 27.19 -13.65
CA THR A 117 -20.46 27.49 -14.80
C THR A 117 -21.93 27.37 -14.43
N LEU A 118 -22.26 26.51 -13.44
CA LEU A 118 -23.63 26.14 -13.04
C LEU A 118 -24.43 25.42 -14.15
N ILE A 119 -23.75 24.91 -15.18
CA ILE A 119 -24.31 24.10 -16.26
C ILE A 119 -24.02 22.62 -15.96
N ASP A 120 -25.03 21.76 -16.07
CA ASP A 120 -24.92 20.33 -15.79
C ASP A 120 -24.19 19.57 -16.92
N VAL A 121 -23.77 18.32 -16.65
CA VAL A 121 -23.06 17.51 -17.65
C VAL A 121 -24.00 17.21 -18.81
N ASP A 122 -23.58 17.54 -20.03
CA ASP A 122 -24.35 17.30 -21.26
C ASP A 122 -25.68 18.06 -21.33
N GLU A 123 -25.79 19.17 -20.58
CA GLU A 123 -26.94 20.06 -20.67
C GLU A 123 -27.04 20.68 -22.07
N LEU A 124 -28.21 20.52 -22.70
CA LEU A 124 -28.50 21.07 -24.02
C LEU A 124 -29.07 22.48 -23.91
N ASP A 125 -28.79 23.31 -24.91
CA ASP A 125 -29.38 24.62 -25.08
C ASP A 125 -30.80 24.50 -25.62
N GLN A 126 -31.76 24.82 -24.75
CA GLN A 126 -33.19 24.88 -25.02
C GLN A 126 -33.74 26.30 -24.80
N GLY A 127 -32.86 27.30 -24.71
CA GLY A 127 -33.21 28.69 -24.37
C GLY A 127 -33.47 28.92 -22.87
N GLN A 128 -33.15 27.96 -22.00
CA GLN A 128 -33.44 28.02 -20.57
C GLN A 128 -32.69 29.15 -19.83
N TYR A 129 -31.64 29.71 -20.44
CA TYR A 129 -30.84 30.82 -19.88
C TYR A 129 -30.96 32.12 -20.67
N ASP A 130 -31.90 32.22 -21.62
CA ASP A 130 -31.98 33.39 -22.51
C ASP A 130 -32.48 34.66 -21.78
N GLY A 131 -33.10 34.51 -20.60
CA GLY A 131 -33.46 35.62 -19.71
C GLY A 131 -32.32 36.09 -18.78
N ARG A 132 -31.13 35.50 -18.84
CA ARG A 132 -30.00 35.84 -17.96
C ARG A 132 -29.22 37.04 -18.52
N SER A 133 -28.98 38.07 -17.70
CA SER A 133 -28.23 39.26 -18.11
C SER A 133 -27.03 39.54 -17.19
N ASP A 134 -27.24 39.72 -15.89
CA ASP A 134 -26.13 39.94 -14.95
C ASP A 134 -25.39 38.64 -14.60
N ALA A 135 -24.07 38.63 -14.75
CA ALA A 135 -23.20 37.50 -14.42
C ALA A 135 -22.00 37.95 -13.57
N PHE A 136 -21.52 37.13 -12.62
CA PHE A 136 -20.37 37.53 -11.80
C PHE A 136 -19.15 37.84 -12.67
N ALA A 137 -18.88 36.97 -13.63
CA ALA A 137 -17.86 37.11 -14.66
C ALA A 137 -18.35 36.50 -15.99
N VAL A 138 -17.61 36.75 -17.06
CA VAL A 138 -17.77 36.07 -18.35
C VAL A 138 -16.44 35.43 -18.73
N ASN A 139 -16.51 34.40 -19.55
CA ASN A 139 -15.32 33.70 -20.04
C ASN A 139 -14.50 34.64 -20.94
N SER A 140 -13.17 34.55 -20.87
CA SER A 140 -12.27 35.39 -21.68
C SER A 140 -12.40 35.11 -23.19
N ALA A 141 -12.79 33.89 -23.56
CA ALA A 141 -13.17 33.55 -24.91
C ALA A 141 -14.52 34.21 -25.26
N GLY A 142 -14.49 35.24 -26.11
CA GLY A 142 -15.67 36.03 -26.49
C GLY A 142 -16.00 37.20 -25.55
N MET A 143 -15.03 37.66 -24.75
CA MET A 143 -15.21 38.81 -23.85
C MET A 143 -15.05 40.13 -24.59
N LEU A 144 -16.07 41.00 -24.53
CA LEU A 144 -16.01 42.39 -24.96
C LEU A 144 -15.79 43.29 -23.74
N VAL A 145 -14.69 44.05 -23.71
CA VAL A 145 -14.30 44.91 -22.58
C VAL A 145 -14.05 46.34 -23.06
N ARG A 146 -14.52 47.33 -22.29
CA ARG A 146 -14.28 48.75 -22.58
C ARG A 146 -12.82 49.09 -22.36
N ARG A 147 -12.19 49.78 -23.31
CA ARG A 147 -10.75 49.98 -23.34
C ARG A 147 -10.21 50.79 -22.17
N ASP A 148 -10.88 51.88 -21.81
CA ASP A 148 -10.55 52.72 -20.64
C ASP A 148 -10.49 51.87 -19.36
N VAL A 149 -11.47 50.98 -19.17
CA VAL A 149 -11.56 50.09 -18.02
C VAL A 149 -10.47 49.01 -18.08
N TRP A 150 -10.16 48.48 -19.26
CA TRP A 150 -9.06 47.53 -19.43
C TRP A 150 -7.71 48.14 -19.00
N GLU A 151 -7.43 49.37 -19.45
CA GLU A 151 -6.21 50.11 -19.14
C GLU A 151 -6.16 50.51 -17.65
N ASP A 152 -7.26 51.04 -17.10
CA ASP A 152 -7.39 51.39 -15.68
C ASP A 152 -7.16 50.18 -14.76
N LEU A 153 -7.73 49.03 -15.12
CA LEU A 153 -7.60 47.79 -14.34
C LEU A 153 -6.22 47.14 -14.51
N GLY A 154 -5.45 47.50 -15.54
CA GLY A 154 -4.16 46.91 -15.86
C GLY A 154 -4.25 45.51 -16.49
N GLY A 155 -5.35 45.21 -17.19
CA GLY A 155 -5.57 43.93 -17.88
C GLY A 155 -5.65 42.71 -16.95
N PHE A 156 -5.28 41.53 -17.45
CA PHE A 156 -5.23 40.28 -16.67
C PHE A 156 -4.09 40.26 -15.64
N ASP A 157 -4.31 39.58 -14.50
CA ASP A 157 -3.27 39.44 -13.46
C ASP A 157 -2.25 38.36 -13.87
N PRO A 158 -0.95 38.71 -14.04
CA PRO A 158 0.08 37.74 -14.42
C PRO A 158 0.27 36.58 -13.41
N ALA A 159 -0.24 36.71 -12.18
CA ALA A 159 -0.18 35.65 -11.17
C ALA A 159 -1.25 34.56 -11.34
N LEU A 160 -2.20 34.73 -12.28
CA LEU A 160 -3.27 33.78 -12.57
C LEU A 160 -3.28 33.41 -14.07
N PRO A 161 -2.22 32.75 -14.62
CA PRO A 161 -2.21 32.40 -16.03
C PRO A 161 -3.26 31.31 -16.35
N GLY A 162 -4.24 31.63 -17.21
CA GLY A 162 -5.26 30.68 -17.66
C GLY A 162 -6.49 30.65 -16.74
N LEU A 163 -6.82 29.51 -16.14
CA LEU A 163 -8.03 29.38 -15.32
C LEU A 163 -8.05 30.39 -14.14
N GLY A 164 -8.93 31.39 -14.21
CA GLY A 164 -9.20 32.35 -13.13
C GLY A 164 -8.75 33.78 -13.40
N ASP A 165 -8.06 34.07 -14.52
CA ASP A 165 -7.78 35.44 -14.95
C ASP A 165 -9.06 36.21 -15.33
N ASP A 166 -9.98 35.54 -16.01
CA ASP A 166 -11.33 35.97 -16.35
C ASP A 166 -12.15 36.38 -15.11
N LEU A 167 -12.14 35.52 -14.09
CA LEU A 167 -12.77 35.78 -12.80
C LEU A 167 -12.12 36.97 -12.09
N ASP A 168 -10.80 37.06 -12.09
CA ASP A 168 -10.10 38.14 -11.39
C ASP A 168 -10.35 39.52 -12.03
N LEU A 169 -10.30 39.60 -13.37
CA LEU A 169 -10.58 40.84 -14.10
C LEU A 169 -12.02 41.30 -13.85
N CYS A 170 -13.00 40.40 -14.00
CA CYS A 170 -14.40 40.72 -13.74
C CYS A 170 -14.65 41.09 -12.27
N TRP A 171 -13.94 40.46 -11.33
CA TRP A 171 -14.02 40.82 -9.91
C TRP A 171 -13.47 42.22 -9.68
N ARG A 172 -12.27 42.54 -10.19
CA ARG A 172 -11.71 43.90 -10.13
C ARG A 172 -12.63 44.94 -10.78
N ASN A 173 -13.24 44.62 -11.92
CA ASN A 173 -14.22 45.47 -12.60
C ASN A 173 -15.43 45.80 -11.70
N ARG A 174 -15.99 44.79 -11.03
CA ARG A 174 -17.08 44.98 -10.08
C ARG A 174 -16.66 45.78 -8.84
N MET A 175 -15.42 45.60 -8.38
CA MET A 175 -14.85 46.37 -7.27
C MET A 175 -14.55 47.83 -7.65
N ALA A 176 -14.36 48.12 -8.95
CA ALA A 176 -14.28 49.47 -9.50
C ALA A 176 -15.67 50.12 -9.71
N GLY A 177 -16.76 49.39 -9.48
CA GLY A 177 -18.14 49.90 -9.53
C GLY A 177 -18.87 49.68 -10.85
N HIS A 178 -18.32 48.86 -11.75
CA HIS A 178 -18.94 48.58 -13.04
C HIS A 178 -19.68 47.23 -13.06
N ARG A 179 -20.50 47.01 -14.11
CA ARG A 179 -21.29 45.78 -14.29
C ARG A 179 -20.68 44.88 -15.36
N VAL A 180 -20.92 43.58 -15.16
CA VAL A 180 -20.54 42.49 -16.09
C VAL A 180 -21.81 41.76 -16.49
N VAL A 181 -22.04 41.59 -17.79
CA VAL A 181 -23.23 40.93 -18.32
C VAL A 181 -22.88 39.79 -19.27
N VAL A 182 -23.69 38.75 -19.27
CA VAL A 182 -23.72 37.77 -20.37
C VAL A 182 -24.83 38.19 -21.33
N VAL A 183 -24.59 38.03 -22.63
CA VAL A 183 -25.58 38.31 -23.68
C VAL A 183 -25.99 36.97 -24.29
N PRO A 184 -27.08 36.33 -23.83
CA PRO A 184 -27.44 34.98 -24.26
C PRO A 184 -27.68 34.84 -25.76
N GLY A 185 -28.15 35.91 -26.42
CA GLY A 185 -28.30 35.95 -27.87
C GLY A 185 -26.97 35.99 -28.62
N ALA A 186 -25.86 36.40 -28.01
CA ALA A 186 -24.54 36.36 -28.66
C ALA A 186 -23.94 34.96 -28.46
N HIS A 187 -24.04 34.09 -29.45
CA HIS A 187 -23.56 32.71 -29.38
C HIS A 187 -22.11 32.59 -29.87
N MET A 188 -21.36 31.68 -29.27
CA MET A 188 -20.02 31.31 -29.73
C MET A 188 -19.80 29.81 -29.50
N PHE A 189 -19.16 29.17 -30.46
CA PHE A 189 -18.75 27.77 -30.35
C PHE A 189 -17.30 27.71 -29.87
N HIS A 190 -17.03 26.85 -28.89
CA HIS A 190 -15.72 26.79 -28.25
C HIS A 190 -15.31 25.32 -28.09
N ALA A 191 -14.06 24.99 -28.44
CA ALA A 191 -13.55 23.63 -28.31
C ALA A 191 -13.30 23.33 -26.83
N ALA A 192 -14.31 22.76 -26.15
CA ALA A 192 -14.27 22.47 -24.72
C ALA A 192 -13.06 21.59 -24.30
N ASP A 193 -12.50 20.82 -25.23
CA ASP A 193 -11.41 19.88 -25.01
C ASP A 193 -10.02 20.56 -24.92
N ALA A 194 -9.82 21.76 -25.47
CA ALA A 194 -8.52 22.44 -25.52
C ALA A 194 -8.16 23.15 -24.19
N VAL A 195 -9.08 23.93 -23.62
CA VAL A 195 -8.81 24.72 -22.38
C VAL A 195 -8.57 23.84 -21.14
N HIS A 196 -9.24 22.68 -21.05
CA HIS A 196 -9.04 21.71 -19.96
C HIS A 196 -7.77 20.86 -20.12
N ALA A 197 -7.33 20.60 -21.35
CA ALA A 197 -6.05 19.94 -21.62
C ALA A 197 -4.84 20.84 -21.26
N VAL A 198 -4.99 22.16 -21.42
CA VAL A 198 -3.94 23.15 -21.14
C VAL A 198 -3.89 23.56 -19.66
N SER A 199 -5.04 23.58 -18.94
CA SER A 199 -5.13 24.02 -17.54
C SER A 199 -5.75 22.95 -16.63
N GLY A 200 -4.99 21.89 -16.30
CA GLY A 200 -5.50 20.76 -15.51
C GLY A 200 -5.98 21.08 -14.07
N PRO A 201 -6.52 20.09 -13.32
CA PRO A 201 -7.16 20.29 -12.00
C PRO A 201 -6.30 20.99 -10.93
N ALA A 202 -4.97 20.88 -11.04
CA ALA A 202 -4.04 21.56 -10.14
C ALA A 202 -3.95 23.07 -10.41
N ALA A 203 -4.11 23.52 -11.67
CA ALA A 203 -4.15 24.94 -12.01
C ALA A 203 -5.43 25.58 -11.47
N ALA A 204 -6.58 24.94 -11.70
CA ALA A 204 -7.86 25.35 -11.13
C ALA A 204 -7.81 25.49 -9.59
N ARG A 205 -7.17 24.53 -8.91
CA ARG A 205 -6.98 24.58 -7.45
C ARG A 205 -6.06 25.71 -7.01
N THR A 206 -4.98 25.94 -7.74
CA THR A 206 -4.04 27.04 -7.46
C THR A 206 -4.77 28.38 -7.57
N ALA A 207 -5.57 28.56 -8.63
CA ALA A 207 -6.38 29.75 -8.85
C ALA A 207 -7.47 29.95 -7.78
N GLU A 208 -8.17 28.87 -7.38
CA GLU A 208 -9.18 28.92 -6.30
C GLU A 208 -8.59 29.50 -5.00
N VAL A 209 -7.45 28.95 -4.58
CA VAL A 209 -6.77 29.38 -3.35
C VAL A 209 -6.20 30.80 -3.52
N TYR A 210 -5.61 31.10 -4.67
CA TYR A 210 -5.01 32.41 -4.93
C TYR A 210 -6.06 33.53 -4.96
N LEU A 211 -7.18 33.35 -5.67
CA LEU A 211 -8.31 34.30 -5.70
C LEU A 211 -8.89 34.54 -4.30
N ARG A 212 -9.04 33.46 -3.51
CA ARG A 212 -9.50 33.54 -2.12
C ARG A 212 -8.57 34.39 -1.26
N LEU A 213 -7.25 34.24 -1.41
CA LEU A 213 -6.27 35.03 -0.67
C LEU A 213 -6.18 36.47 -1.20
N LYS A 214 -6.24 36.69 -2.52
CA LYS A 214 -6.15 38.01 -3.15
C LYS A 214 -7.28 38.95 -2.72
N HIS A 215 -8.51 38.46 -2.65
CA HIS A 215 -9.67 39.31 -2.33
C HIS A 215 -10.06 39.33 -0.84
N ALA A 216 -9.36 38.60 0.02
CA ALA A 216 -9.62 38.56 1.46
C ALA A 216 -9.18 39.84 2.23
N PRO A 217 -9.78 40.15 3.40
CA PRO A 217 -9.22 41.13 4.32
C PRO A 217 -7.90 40.63 4.94
N LEU A 218 -6.98 41.54 5.28
CA LEU A 218 -5.63 41.19 5.74
C LEU A 218 -5.62 40.30 6.98
N TRP A 219 -6.49 40.58 7.96
CA TRP A 219 -6.60 39.80 9.19
C TRP A 219 -7.02 38.34 8.95
N ALA A 220 -7.75 38.06 7.87
CA ALA A 220 -8.20 36.71 7.55
C ALA A 220 -7.15 35.90 6.79
N LEU A 221 -6.12 36.54 6.21
CA LEU A 221 -5.10 35.85 5.41
C LEU A 221 -4.45 34.65 6.12
N PRO A 222 -3.91 34.76 7.35
CA PRO A 222 -3.28 33.61 8.01
C PRO A 222 -4.28 32.47 8.22
N LEU A 223 -5.53 32.79 8.57
CA LEU A 223 -6.59 31.78 8.77
C LEU A 223 -7.02 31.11 7.45
N LEU A 224 -7.11 31.86 6.34
CA LEU A 224 -7.47 31.32 5.03
C LEU A 224 -6.31 30.54 4.40
N ALA A 225 -5.06 30.96 4.63
CA ALA A 225 -3.86 30.24 4.22
C ALA A 225 -3.74 28.90 4.96
N LEU A 226 -3.86 28.93 6.30
CA LEU A 226 -3.91 27.70 7.11
C LEU A 226 -5.07 26.81 6.68
N GLY A 227 -6.26 27.38 6.50
CA GLY A 227 -7.43 26.64 6.01
C GLY A 227 -7.28 26.08 4.60
N ALA A 228 -6.48 26.70 3.73
CA ALA A 228 -6.17 26.19 2.39
C ALA A 228 -5.20 25.01 2.44
N VAL A 229 -4.20 25.06 3.32
CA VAL A 229 -3.28 23.94 3.60
C VAL A 229 -4.02 22.77 4.22
N LEU A 230 -4.80 23.01 5.30
CA LEU A 230 -5.63 21.99 5.94
C LEU A 230 -6.66 21.40 4.98
N GLY A 231 -7.33 22.24 4.18
CA GLY A 231 -8.26 21.77 3.15
C GLY A 231 -7.58 20.98 2.03
N GLY A 232 -6.35 21.33 1.66
CA GLY A 232 -5.49 20.56 0.76
C GLY A 232 -5.12 19.20 1.35
N LEU A 233 -4.79 19.14 2.64
CA LEU A 233 -4.49 17.90 3.36
C LEU A 233 -5.72 16.98 3.46
N VAL A 234 -6.89 17.54 3.80
CA VAL A 234 -8.15 16.77 3.82
C VAL A 234 -8.45 16.20 2.43
N ARG A 235 -8.28 16.99 1.37
CA ARG A 235 -8.45 16.52 -0.01
C ARG A 235 -7.39 15.50 -0.41
N PHE A 236 -6.16 15.62 0.06
CA PHE A 236 -5.10 14.64 -0.15
C PHE A 236 -5.50 13.29 0.45
N VAL A 237 -5.88 13.26 1.73
CA VAL A 237 -6.38 12.05 2.41
C VAL A 237 -7.62 11.50 1.71
N ALA A 238 -8.60 12.33 1.38
CA ALA A 238 -9.80 11.90 0.66
C ALA A 238 -9.49 11.32 -0.73
N SER A 239 -8.51 11.87 -1.45
CA SER A 239 -8.08 11.39 -2.76
C SER A 239 -7.30 10.08 -2.67
N LEU A 240 -6.51 9.89 -1.60
CA LEU A 240 -5.86 8.61 -1.30
C LEU A 240 -6.88 7.52 -0.98
N LEU A 241 -7.89 7.83 -0.16
CA LEU A 241 -9.03 6.96 0.11
C LEU A 241 -9.81 6.65 -1.18
N ALA A 242 -9.88 7.61 -2.11
CA ALA A 242 -10.43 7.44 -3.46
C ALA A 242 -9.45 6.77 -4.45
N LYS A 243 -8.26 6.36 -4.00
CA LYS A 243 -7.23 5.61 -4.75
C LYS A 243 -6.60 6.37 -5.93
N ASP A 244 -6.52 7.70 -5.84
CA ASP A 244 -5.81 8.55 -6.80
C ASP A 244 -4.72 9.41 -6.11
N PRO A 245 -3.55 8.82 -5.81
CA PRO A 245 -2.45 9.53 -5.14
C PRO A 245 -1.82 10.61 -6.03
N GLY A 246 -1.86 10.44 -7.36
CA GLY A 246 -1.36 11.46 -8.29
C GLY A 246 -2.19 12.74 -8.21
N HIS A 247 -3.51 12.59 -8.19
CA HIS A 247 -4.42 13.70 -7.94
C HIS A 247 -4.23 14.29 -6.53
N ALA A 248 -4.09 13.43 -5.51
CA ALA A 248 -3.86 13.85 -4.13
C ALA A 248 -2.65 14.81 -4.04
N ALA A 249 -1.49 14.37 -4.53
CA ALA A 249 -0.27 15.17 -4.53
C ALA A 249 -0.43 16.46 -5.35
N GLY A 250 -1.11 16.41 -6.50
CA GLY A 250 -1.41 17.59 -7.32
C GLY A 250 -2.24 18.64 -6.59
N GLN A 251 -3.29 18.24 -5.86
CA GLN A 251 -4.15 19.15 -5.10
C GLN A 251 -3.46 19.80 -3.90
N LEU A 252 -2.65 19.01 -3.17
CA LEU A 252 -1.87 19.52 -2.06
C LEU A 252 -0.79 20.49 -2.57
N GLY A 253 -0.03 20.09 -3.60
CA GLY A 253 0.98 20.91 -4.25
C GLY A 253 0.41 22.22 -4.81
N ALA A 254 -0.77 22.19 -5.43
CA ALA A 254 -1.48 23.39 -5.88
C ALA A 254 -1.85 24.34 -4.72
N SER A 255 -2.34 23.78 -3.61
CA SER A 255 -2.70 24.57 -2.42
C SER A 255 -1.46 25.22 -1.78
N LEU A 256 -0.36 24.47 -1.68
CA LEU A 256 0.92 24.97 -1.16
C LEU A 256 1.51 26.05 -2.07
N ARG A 257 1.54 25.83 -3.40
CA ARG A 257 2.05 26.81 -4.37
C ARG A 257 1.31 28.15 -4.27
N ALA A 258 -0.01 28.12 -4.14
CA ALA A 258 -0.80 29.33 -3.97
C ALA A 258 -0.50 30.06 -2.65
N VAL A 259 -0.39 29.32 -1.53
CA VAL A 259 -0.10 29.92 -0.20
C VAL A 259 1.33 30.47 -0.11
N PHE A 260 2.31 29.77 -0.67
CA PHE A 260 3.73 30.13 -0.64
C PHE A 260 4.14 31.02 -1.82
N SER A 261 3.23 31.86 -2.34
CA SER A 261 3.50 32.90 -3.36
C SER A 261 3.38 34.33 -2.81
N PRO A 262 4.01 34.68 -1.66
CA PRO A 262 3.69 35.90 -0.91
C PRO A 262 3.96 37.19 -1.68
N PHE A 263 5.05 37.26 -2.45
CA PHE A 263 5.41 38.47 -3.21
C PHE A 263 4.43 38.74 -4.36
N GLN A 264 4.02 37.70 -5.09
CA GLN A 264 3.02 37.81 -6.15
C GLN A 264 1.66 38.21 -5.58
N LEU A 265 1.27 37.61 -4.45
CA LEU A 265 0.04 37.93 -3.73
C LEU A 265 0.01 39.39 -3.25
N VAL A 266 1.12 39.90 -2.70
CA VAL A 266 1.20 41.31 -2.26
C VAL A 266 1.08 42.26 -3.44
N ARG A 267 1.78 41.98 -4.56
CA ARG A 267 1.71 42.80 -5.78
C ARG A 267 0.30 42.82 -6.38
N SER A 268 -0.33 41.66 -6.53
CA SER A 268 -1.69 41.55 -7.08
C SER A 268 -2.73 42.25 -6.21
N ARG A 269 -2.57 42.19 -4.87
CA ARG A 269 -3.43 42.89 -3.91
C ARG A 269 -3.26 44.41 -3.98
N ARG A 270 -2.04 44.91 -4.13
CA ARG A 270 -1.78 46.35 -4.31
C ARG A 270 -2.43 46.86 -5.60
N ALA A 271 -2.26 46.13 -6.71
CA ALA A 271 -2.90 46.45 -7.98
C ALA A 271 -4.43 46.48 -7.86
N ALA A 272 -5.04 45.46 -7.25
CA ALA A 272 -6.49 45.42 -7.02
C ALA A 272 -7.00 46.49 -6.03
N ALA A 273 -6.15 46.94 -5.10
CA ALA A 273 -6.51 48.00 -4.16
C ALA A 273 -6.52 49.39 -4.80
N ALA A 274 -5.66 49.62 -5.80
CA ALA A 274 -5.53 50.91 -6.49
C ALA A 274 -6.80 51.29 -7.27
N THR A 275 -7.51 50.32 -7.84
CA THR A 275 -8.70 50.54 -8.69
C THR A 275 -10.03 50.34 -7.97
N ARG A 276 -9.98 49.95 -6.70
CA ARG A 276 -11.17 49.63 -5.90
C ARG A 276 -11.91 50.90 -5.45
N LYS A 277 -13.13 51.08 -5.96
CA LYS A 277 -14.04 52.17 -5.56
C LYS A 277 -15.15 51.71 -4.60
N VAL A 278 -15.44 50.40 -4.57
CA VAL A 278 -16.60 49.82 -3.89
C VAL A 278 -16.17 48.86 -2.76
N PRO A 279 -16.92 48.73 -1.64
CA PRO A 279 -16.59 47.75 -0.61
C PRO A 279 -16.77 46.30 -1.08
N ARG A 280 -15.94 45.40 -0.53
CA ARG A 280 -15.93 43.96 -0.88
C ARG A 280 -17.27 43.26 -0.59
N SER A 281 -18.09 43.83 0.29
CA SER A 281 -19.41 43.30 0.63
C SER A 281 -20.37 43.30 -0.56
N LEU A 282 -20.22 44.21 -1.53
CA LEU A 282 -21.15 44.32 -2.66
C LEU A 282 -20.99 43.21 -3.70
N VAL A 283 -19.86 42.53 -3.72
CA VAL A 283 -19.63 41.38 -4.60
C VAL A 283 -20.18 40.08 -3.99
N ARG A 284 -20.38 40.03 -2.66
CA ARG A 284 -20.78 38.82 -1.94
C ARG A 284 -22.16 38.26 -2.33
N PRO A 285 -23.20 39.08 -2.63
CA PRO A 285 -24.49 38.58 -3.10
C PRO A 285 -24.43 37.91 -4.49
N LEU A 286 -23.44 38.28 -5.31
CA LEU A 286 -23.23 37.71 -6.64
C LEU A 286 -22.48 36.36 -6.62
N MET A 287 -21.99 35.94 -5.44
CA MET A 287 -21.32 34.66 -5.27
C MET A 287 -22.33 33.56 -4.93
N VAL A 288 -22.06 32.36 -5.46
CA VAL A 288 -22.92 31.20 -5.21
C VAL A 288 -22.82 30.77 -3.75
N PRO A 289 -23.95 30.66 -3.01
CA PRO A 289 -23.94 30.19 -1.64
C PRO A 289 -23.58 28.70 -1.57
N ARG A 290 -23.02 28.27 -0.43
CA ARG A 290 -22.48 26.91 -0.25
C ARG A 290 -23.48 25.80 -0.54
N ARG A 291 -24.76 26.02 -0.20
CA ARG A 291 -25.84 25.05 -0.43
C ARG A 291 -26.03 24.76 -1.91
N ASP A 292 -25.98 25.80 -2.75
CA ASP A 292 -26.27 25.69 -4.17
C ASP A 292 -25.05 25.12 -4.93
N VAL A 293 -23.83 25.44 -4.47
CA VAL A 293 -22.61 24.73 -4.91
C VAL A 293 -22.70 23.24 -4.59
N TRP A 294 -23.20 22.89 -3.40
CA TRP A 294 -23.33 21.50 -2.99
C TRP A 294 -24.44 20.76 -3.75
N SER A 295 -25.57 21.42 -4.03
CA SER A 295 -26.64 20.84 -4.85
C SER A 295 -26.20 20.65 -6.30
N HIS A 296 -25.50 21.62 -6.90
CA HIS A 296 -24.96 21.48 -8.26
C HIS A 296 -23.90 20.36 -8.31
N ARG A 297 -22.99 20.30 -7.33
CA ARG A 297 -22.03 19.18 -7.22
C ARG A 297 -22.73 17.83 -7.08
N ARG A 298 -23.82 17.78 -6.32
CA ARG A 298 -24.64 16.57 -6.16
C ARG A 298 -25.35 16.19 -7.46
N SER A 299 -25.92 17.15 -8.19
CA SER A 299 -26.52 16.95 -9.53
C SER A 299 -25.50 16.34 -10.49
N LEU A 300 -24.32 16.94 -10.58
CA LEU A 300 -23.22 16.42 -11.39
C LEU A 300 -22.84 14.99 -10.96
N LEU A 301 -22.75 14.70 -9.65
CA LEU A 301 -22.50 13.33 -9.18
C LEU A 301 -23.64 12.36 -9.53
N GLU A 302 -24.89 12.77 -9.44
CA GLU A 302 -26.07 11.95 -9.76
C GLU A 302 -26.16 11.66 -11.28
N SER A 303 -25.81 12.63 -12.14
CA SER A 303 -25.73 12.43 -13.60
C SER A 303 -24.71 11.35 -13.99
N PHE A 304 -23.53 11.34 -13.36
CA PHE A 304 -22.55 10.26 -13.57
C PHE A 304 -22.98 8.89 -13.00
N HIS A 305 -23.89 8.86 -12.02
CA HIS A 305 -24.42 7.61 -11.48
C HIS A 305 -25.56 7.05 -12.32
N ALA A 306 -26.41 7.89 -12.93
CA ALA A 306 -27.57 7.46 -13.70
C ALA A 306 -27.18 6.65 -14.96
N GLU A 307 -26.04 6.97 -15.57
CA GLU A 307 -25.50 6.26 -16.74
C GLU A 307 -24.65 5.04 -16.36
N GLN A 308 -24.37 4.84 -15.06
CA GLN A 308 -23.51 3.77 -14.53
C GLN A 308 -24.15 2.97 -13.39
N VAL A 309 -25.49 2.90 -13.29
CA VAL A 309 -26.14 1.76 -12.60
C VAL A 309 -25.98 0.51 -13.47
N MET A 310 -24.73 0.12 -13.67
CA MET A 310 -24.27 -1.15 -14.21
C MET A 310 -23.27 -1.71 -13.19
N GLY A 311 -23.73 -2.73 -12.46
CA GLY A 311 -22.89 -3.63 -11.67
C GLY A 311 -22.56 -3.17 -10.26
N ASP A 312 -23.37 -3.61 -9.29
CA ASP A 312 -23.09 -3.72 -7.86
C ASP A 312 -21.93 -4.70 -7.51
N GLY A 313 -20.99 -4.92 -8.42
CA GLY A 313 -19.92 -5.90 -8.28
C GLY A 313 -20.37 -7.35 -8.43
N THR A 314 -21.65 -7.63 -8.72
CA THR A 314 -22.13 -9.00 -8.96
C THR A 314 -21.91 -9.48 -10.40
N GLY A 315 -21.56 -8.60 -11.32
CA GLY A 315 -21.40 -8.97 -12.73
C GLY A 315 -22.72 -9.28 -13.43
N SER A 316 -23.86 -8.87 -12.85
CA SER A 316 -25.09 -8.72 -13.62
C SER A 316 -24.91 -7.53 -14.57
N VAL A 317 -24.94 -7.81 -15.86
CA VAL A 317 -25.33 -6.83 -16.86
C VAL A 317 -26.84 -6.72 -16.68
N ALA A 318 -27.29 -5.77 -15.86
CA ALA A 318 -28.64 -5.25 -16.00
C ALA A 318 -28.56 -4.20 -17.12
N GLU A 319 -28.39 -4.66 -18.36
CA GLU A 319 -28.98 -3.93 -19.46
C GLU A 319 -30.48 -3.95 -19.20
N ALA A 320 -31.11 -2.80 -19.41
CA ALA A 320 -32.55 -2.69 -19.47
C ALA A 320 -33.06 -3.74 -20.47
N SER A 321 -33.58 -4.84 -19.95
CA SER A 321 -34.45 -5.74 -20.65
C SER A 321 -35.67 -4.92 -21.04
N ASN A 322 -35.74 -4.52 -22.30
CA ASN A 322 -37.04 -4.38 -22.91
C ASN A 322 -37.70 -5.76 -22.79
N PRO A 323 -38.89 -5.88 -22.20
CA PRO A 323 -39.59 -7.15 -22.11
C PRO A 323 -40.03 -7.56 -23.52
N SER A 324 -39.16 -8.22 -24.27
CA SER A 324 -39.59 -9.09 -25.37
C SER A 324 -40.13 -10.35 -24.70
N GLY A 325 -41.44 -10.54 -24.72
CA GLY A 325 -42.16 -11.59 -23.99
C GLY A 325 -41.90 -13.01 -24.47
N ASP A 326 -40.65 -13.45 -24.48
CA ASP A 326 -40.24 -14.82 -24.81
C ASP A 326 -39.67 -15.51 -23.56
N ALA A 327 -40.50 -16.33 -22.91
CA ALA A 327 -40.28 -16.84 -21.55
C ALA A 327 -39.23 -17.98 -21.44
N ASN A 328 -38.65 -18.41 -22.56
CA ASN A 328 -37.74 -19.56 -22.60
C ASN A 328 -36.27 -19.22 -22.35
N ASP A 329 -35.83 -17.96 -22.53
CA ASP A 329 -34.43 -17.57 -22.33
C ASP A 329 -34.13 -17.12 -20.87
N ASP A 330 -35.15 -16.77 -20.09
CA ASP A 330 -34.98 -16.30 -18.70
C ASP A 330 -34.55 -17.43 -17.73
N PHE A 331 -34.85 -18.70 -18.05
CA PHE A 331 -34.44 -19.84 -17.23
C PHE A 331 -33.01 -20.33 -17.50
N ALA A 332 -32.46 -20.08 -18.70
CA ALA A 332 -31.07 -20.42 -19.02
C ALA A 332 -30.07 -19.54 -18.25
N ALA A 333 -30.46 -18.30 -17.92
CA ALA A 333 -29.68 -17.40 -17.06
C ALA A 333 -29.67 -17.81 -15.57
N LEU A 334 -30.67 -18.59 -15.13
CA LEU A 334 -30.76 -19.14 -13.77
C LEU A 334 -30.01 -20.49 -13.62
N ALA A 335 -29.73 -21.18 -14.72
CA ALA A 335 -29.03 -22.45 -14.74
C ALA A 335 -27.49 -22.29 -14.71
N GLY A 336 -26.97 -21.88 -13.55
CA GLY A 336 -25.59 -22.17 -13.14
C GLY A 336 -24.74 -20.95 -12.77
N PRO A 337 -24.53 -20.67 -11.48
CA PRO A 337 -23.50 -19.72 -11.09
C PRO A 337 -22.12 -20.34 -11.37
N GLN A 338 -21.41 -19.85 -12.40
CA GLN A 338 -19.99 -20.15 -12.67
C GLN A 338 -19.05 -19.87 -11.48
N ARG A 339 -19.56 -19.30 -10.38
CA ARG A 339 -18.85 -18.87 -9.18
C ARG A 339 -18.35 -20.01 -8.28
N THR A 340 -19.02 -21.17 -8.23
CA THR A 340 -18.59 -22.27 -7.36
C THR A 340 -17.39 -23.04 -7.93
N SER A 341 -17.28 -23.17 -9.27
CA SER A 341 -16.23 -23.98 -9.91
C SER A 341 -14.81 -23.38 -9.92
N ALA A 342 -14.67 -22.06 -9.75
CA ALA A 342 -13.35 -21.41 -9.73
C ALA A 342 -12.62 -21.55 -8.37
N GLY A 343 -13.38 -21.75 -7.28
CA GLY A 343 -12.84 -21.97 -5.94
C GLY A 343 -12.39 -23.42 -5.70
N VAL A 344 -12.95 -24.39 -6.43
CA VAL A 344 -12.65 -25.82 -6.24
C VAL A 344 -11.17 -26.13 -6.42
N GLY A 345 -10.52 -25.60 -7.46
CA GLY A 345 -9.09 -25.83 -7.68
C GLY A 345 -8.21 -25.27 -6.57
N ALA A 346 -8.53 -24.08 -6.04
CA ALA A 346 -7.84 -23.52 -4.88
C ALA A 346 -8.07 -24.40 -3.63
N GLY A 347 -9.31 -24.84 -3.40
CA GLY A 347 -9.66 -25.74 -2.30
C GLY A 347 -8.90 -27.05 -2.35
N VAL A 348 -8.82 -27.70 -3.52
CA VAL A 348 -8.05 -28.95 -3.71
C VAL A 348 -6.56 -28.73 -3.46
N ALA A 349 -5.98 -27.63 -3.99
CA ALA A 349 -4.58 -27.30 -3.77
C ALA A 349 -4.26 -27.13 -2.27
N VAL A 350 -5.12 -26.39 -1.57
CA VAL A 350 -5.00 -26.14 -0.13
C VAL A 350 -5.16 -27.43 0.68
N LEU A 351 -6.16 -28.26 0.37
CA LEU A 351 -6.38 -29.52 1.09
C LEU A 351 -5.22 -30.51 0.90
N ALA A 352 -4.71 -30.66 -0.33
CA ALA A 352 -3.57 -31.53 -0.60
C ALA A 352 -2.29 -31.03 0.09
N ALA A 353 -2.01 -29.72 0.04
CA ALA A 353 -0.87 -29.12 0.74
C ALA A 353 -1.00 -29.21 2.27
N ALA A 354 -2.22 -29.04 2.80
CA ALA A 354 -2.50 -29.23 4.23
C ALA A 354 -2.29 -30.69 4.67
N ALA A 355 -2.69 -31.66 3.84
CA ALA A 355 -2.46 -33.08 4.13
C ALA A 355 -0.95 -33.38 4.21
N VAL A 356 -0.16 -32.94 3.23
CA VAL A 356 1.31 -33.10 3.24
C VAL A 356 1.92 -32.42 4.47
N SER A 357 1.51 -31.19 4.77
CA SER A 357 2.00 -30.43 5.94
C SER A 357 1.70 -31.15 7.26
N LEU A 358 0.45 -31.56 7.48
CA LEU A 358 0.02 -32.25 8.70
C LEU A 358 0.68 -33.63 8.86
N LEU A 359 0.91 -34.35 7.75
CA LEU A 359 1.61 -35.64 7.78
C LEU A 359 3.08 -35.47 8.16
N GLY A 360 3.78 -34.51 7.55
CA GLY A 360 5.20 -34.30 7.77
C GLY A 360 5.55 -33.50 9.04
N LEU A 361 4.65 -32.65 9.52
CA LEU A 361 4.80 -31.87 10.75
C LEU A 361 3.88 -32.36 11.88
N ARG A 362 3.44 -33.63 11.83
CA ARG A 362 2.51 -34.21 12.82
C ARG A 362 2.96 -34.04 14.27
N ALA A 363 4.27 -34.04 14.52
CA ALA A 363 4.84 -33.84 15.85
C ALA A 363 4.54 -32.45 16.43
N LEU A 364 4.35 -31.44 15.57
CA LEU A 364 4.05 -30.06 15.99
C LEU A 364 2.56 -29.83 16.29
N VAL A 365 1.69 -30.80 15.97
CA VAL A 365 0.25 -30.67 16.24
C VAL A 365 0.02 -30.71 17.75
N GLY A 366 -0.49 -29.61 18.30
CA GLY A 366 -0.68 -29.45 19.74
C GLY A 366 0.57 -29.02 20.51
N ALA A 367 1.68 -28.72 19.82
CA ALA A 367 2.88 -28.20 20.46
C ALA A 367 2.63 -26.81 21.07
N PRO A 368 3.12 -26.52 22.30
CA PRO A 368 2.91 -25.23 22.93
C PRO A 368 3.80 -24.12 22.34
N ALA A 369 4.97 -24.48 21.80
CA ALA A 369 5.87 -23.58 21.07
C ALA A 369 6.73 -24.36 20.06
N LEU A 370 7.42 -23.62 19.19
CA LEU A 370 8.43 -24.16 18.27
C LEU A 370 9.84 -23.95 18.84
N GLY A 371 10.71 -24.94 18.64
CA GLY A 371 12.15 -24.81 18.90
C GLY A 371 12.98 -25.69 17.97
N GLY A 372 14.30 -25.58 18.07
CA GLY A 372 15.24 -26.36 17.25
C GLY A 372 15.56 -25.72 15.90
N GLY A 373 16.71 -26.11 15.32
CA GLY A 373 17.30 -25.43 14.16
C GLY A 373 17.53 -23.95 14.45
N SER A 374 17.00 -23.07 13.60
CA SER A 374 17.06 -21.61 13.81
C SER A 374 15.87 -21.03 14.61
N ALA A 375 14.93 -21.87 15.07
CA ALA A 375 13.71 -21.43 15.76
C ALA A 375 13.87 -21.48 17.30
N LEU A 376 13.25 -20.51 17.97
CA LEU A 376 13.09 -20.45 19.42
C LEU A 376 11.64 -20.06 19.77
N PRO A 377 11.20 -20.32 21.02
CA PRO A 377 9.94 -19.77 21.52
C PRO A 377 9.94 -18.23 21.46
N LEU A 378 8.75 -17.66 21.28
CA LEU A 378 8.51 -16.21 21.31
C LEU A 378 8.22 -15.72 22.71
N SER A 379 8.45 -14.43 22.95
CA SER A 379 7.96 -13.73 24.15
C SER A 379 6.47 -13.98 24.37
N ALA A 380 6.09 -14.23 25.62
CA ALA A 380 4.73 -14.66 25.97
C ALA A 380 3.66 -13.59 25.74
N SER A 381 4.03 -12.30 25.75
CA SER A 381 3.10 -11.17 25.62
C SER A 381 3.33 -10.37 24.32
N PRO A 382 2.26 -9.86 23.67
CA PRO A 382 2.39 -8.94 22.55
C PRO A 382 3.13 -7.65 22.91
N GLY A 383 3.06 -7.22 24.17
CA GLY A 383 3.81 -6.06 24.68
C GLY A 383 5.32 -6.31 24.68
N GLY A 384 5.77 -7.52 25.04
CA GLY A 384 7.17 -7.94 24.94
C GLY A 384 7.67 -7.95 23.50
N LEU A 385 6.89 -8.52 22.58
CA LEU A 385 7.21 -8.50 21.14
C LEU A 385 7.33 -7.08 20.58
N TRP A 386 6.41 -6.19 20.97
CA TRP A 386 6.47 -4.78 20.59
C TRP A 386 7.72 -4.08 21.11
N ALA A 387 8.05 -4.33 22.38
CA ALA A 387 9.24 -3.78 23.03
C ALA A 387 10.53 -4.22 22.33
N ASN A 388 10.63 -5.49 21.96
CA ASN A 388 11.79 -6.01 21.26
C ASN A 388 11.85 -5.54 19.81
N ALA A 389 10.73 -5.47 19.10
CA ALA A 389 10.69 -5.06 17.69
C ALA A 389 11.02 -3.59 17.45
N PHE A 390 10.60 -2.69 18.35
CA PHE A 390 10.73 -1.23 18.17
C PHE A 390 11.64 -0.54 19.20
N GLY A 391 12.26 -1.32 20.10
CA GLY A 391 13.24 -0.84 21.07
C GLY A 391 14.61 -0.54 20.43
N TRP A 392 15.37 0.35 21.06
CA TRP A 392 16.76 0.71 20.67
C TRP A 392 17.83 0.13 21.60
N TRP A 393 17.41 -0.67 22.57
CA TRP A 393 18.26 -1.41 23.48
C TRP A 393 17.90 -2.89 23.43
N GLN A 394 18.87 -3.75 23.17
CA GLN A 394 18.68 -5.19 23.16
C GLN A 394 19.07 -5.73 24.54
N SER A 395 18.12 -6.30 25.27
CA SER A 395 18.34 -6.81 26.63
C SER A 395 18.97 -8.20 26.67
N ALA A 396 19.17 -8.86 25.52
CA ALA A 396 19.80 -10.16 25.43
C ALA A 396 21.25 -10.12 25.97
N GLY A 397 21.62 -11.10 26.80
CA GLY A 397 22.93 -11.15 27.43
C GLY A 397 23.15 -10.03 28.45
N SER A 398 24.28 -9.33 28.35
CA SER A 398 24.66 -8.17 29.16
C SER A 398 24.16 -6.82 28.60
N GLY A 399 23.31 -6.87 27.57
CA GLY A 399 22.77 -5.70 26.90
C GLY A 399 23.70 -5.13 25.81
N ARG A 400 23.12 -4.59 24.74
CA ARG A 400 23.87 -3.87 23.70
C ARG A 400 22.99 -2.85 22.98
N PHE A 401 23.60 -1.78 22.50
CA PHE A 401 22.94 -0.80 21.63
C PHE A 401 22.62 -1.43 20.26
N GLY A 402 21.38 -1.28 19.82
CA GLY A 402 20.90 -1.71 18.52
C GLY A 402 19.38 -1.72 18.48
N HIS A 403 18.81 -1.36 17.33
CA HIS A 403 17.37 -1.51 17.13
C HIS A 403 16.97 -3.00 17.05
N GLY A 404 15.73 -3.31 17.41
CA GLY A 404 15.10 -4.61 17.15
C GLY A 404 15.12 -5.02 15.67
N ASP A 405 14.97 -6.32 15.41
CA ASP A 405 15.03 -6.81 14.04
C ASP A 405 13.70 -6.52 13.31
N PRO A 406 13.75 -6.16 12.00
CA PRO A 406 12.54 -5.96 11.19
C PRO A 406 11.56 -7.13 11.23
N PHE A 407 12.06 -8.35 11.40
CA PHE A 407 11.25 -9.57 11.45
C PHE A 407 10.34 -9.63 12.68
N ASP A 408 10.75 -9.01 13.80
CA ASP A 408 9.97 -9.00 15.04
C ASP A 408 8.66 -8.24 14.87
N ALA A 409 8.61 -7.24 13.99
CA ALA A 409 7.36 -6.58 13.62
C ALA A 409 6.37 -7.54 12.93
N VAL A 410 6.87 -8.49 12.15
CA VAL A 410 6.05 -9.54 11.52
C VAL A 410 5.54 -10.53 12.57
N LEU A 411 6.41 -10.93 13.52
CA LEU A 411 6.05 -11.81 14.63
C LEU A 411 5.02 -11.14 15.56
N TRP A 412 5.15 -9.83 15.81
CA TRP A 412 4.18 -9.05 16.54
C TRP A 412 2.81 -9.04 15.84
N ILE A 413 2.75 -8.81 14.52
CA ILE A 413 1.49 -8.91 13.76
C ILE A 413 0.90 -10.31 13.84
N LEU A 414 1.73 -11.35 13.74
CA LEU A 414 1.28 -12.74 13.87
C LEU A 414 0.70 -13.02 15.26
N SER A 415 1.28 -12.45 16.32
CA SER A 415 0.75 -12.55 17.68
C SER A 415 -0.64 -11.92 17.83
N LEU A 416 -0.89 -10.79 17.15
CA LEU A 416 -2.21 -10.14 17.13
C LEU A 416 -3.25 -11.00 16.40
N LEU A 417 -2.85 -11.62 15.28
CA LEU A 417 -3.71 -12.57 14.55
C LEU A 417 -4.01 -13.83 15.38
N GLY A 418 -3.08 -14.23 16.25
CA GLY A 418 -3.25 -15.30 17.24
C GLY A 418 -3.95 -14.88 18.53
N PHE A 419 -4.64 -13.73 18.55
CA PHE A 419 -5.34 -13.21 19.73
C PHE A 419 -4.45 -13.07 20.98
N GLY A 420 -3.18 -12.72 20.78
CA GLY A 420 -2.19 -12.55 21.84
C GLY A 420 -1.36 -13.79 22.15
N GLN A 421 -1.69 -14.96 21.61
CA GLN A 421 -0.93 -16.20 21.81
C GLN A 421 0.16 -16.36 20.74
N ALA A 422 1.29 -15.68 20.93
CA ALA A 422 2.38 -15.63 19.95
C ALA A 422 2.91 -17.02 19.55
N ASN A 423 3.26 -17.86 20.53
CA ASN A 423 3.80 -19.20 20.28
C ASN A 423 2.82 -20.12 19.54
N GLY A 424 1.55 -20.14 19.97
CA GLY A 424 0.51 -20.92 19.29
C GLY A 424 0.24 -20.44 17.86
N ALA A 425 0.25 -19.12 17.64
CA ALA A 425 0.11 -18.54 16.30
C ALA A 425 1.26 -18.95 15.36
N LEU A 426 2.47 -19.03 15.90
CA LEU A 426 3.65 -19.44 15.14
C LEU A 426 3.61 -20.93 14.77
N VAL A 427 3.19 -21.80 15.68
CA VAL A 427 2.94 -23.23 15.41
C VAL A 427 1.87 -23.38 14.32
N ALA A 428 0.74 -22.67 14.47
CA ALA A 428 -0.33 -22.68 13.48
C ALA A 428 0.13 -22.17 12.12
N PHE A 429 0.97 -21.12 12.09
CA PHE A 429 1.57 -20.61 10.86
C PHE A 429 2.49 -21.63 10.19
N ALA A 430 3.37 -22.31 10.95
CA ALA A 430 4.24 -23.35 10.41
C ALA A 430 3.44 -24.50 9.77
N LEU A 431 2.38 -24.97 10.45
CA LEU A 431 1.45 -25.97 9.90
C LEU A 431 0.69 -25.45 8.66
N ALA A 432 0.36 -24.15 8.64
CA ALA A 432 -0.34 -23.51 7.55
C ALA A 432 0.57 -23.05 6.39
N ALA A 433 1.89 -23.16 6.51
CA ALA A 433 2.83 -22.59 5.54
C ALA A 433 2.66 -23.18 4.12
N MET A 434 2.55 -24.50 3.98
CA MET A 434 2.29 -25.15 2.69
C MET A 434 0.90 -24.81 2.12
N PRO A 435 -0.24 -24.93 2.85
CA PRO A 435 -1.53 -24.56 2.30
C PRO A 435 -1.67 -23.06 1.97
N LEU A 436 -1.09 -22.16 2.77
CA LEU A 436 -1.05 -20.74 2.45
C LEU A 436 -0.22 -20.48 1.17
N SER A 437 0.93 -21.15 1.03
CA SER A 437 1.74 -21.08 -0.19
C SER A 437 0.93 -21.53 -1.42
N ALA A 438 0.20 -22.65 -1.32
CA ALA A 438 -0.65 -23.14 -2.40
C ALA A 438 -1.71 -22.11 -2.83
N LEU A 439 -2.41 -21.51 -1.85
CA LEU A 439 -3.45 -20.52 -2.09
C LEU A 439 -2.90 -19.25 -2.74
N LEU A 440 -1.80 -18.72 -2.21
CA LEU A 440 -1.20 -17.48 -2.69
C LEU A 440 -0.59 -17.67 -4.09
N ALA A 441 0.07 -18.80 -4.36
CA ALA A 441 0.55 -19.12 -5.71
C ALA A 441 -0.60 -19.33 -6.72
N TRP A 442 -1.65 -20.07 -6.34
CA TRP A 442 -2.84 -20.25 -7.17
C TRP A 442 -3.46 -18.91 -7.60
N THR A 443 -3.61 -17.99 -6.64
CA THR A 443 -4.20 -16.66 -6.92
C THR A 443 -3.27 -15.80 -7.77
N ALA A 444 -1.96 -15.85 -7.53
CA ALA A 444 -0.96 -15.08 -8.23
C ALA A 444 -0.79 -15.51 -9.69
N LEU A 445 -0.74 -16.82 -9.96
CA LEU A 445 -0.71 -17.40 -11.31
C LEU A 445 -1.94 -17.00 -12.14
N GLY A 446 -3.05 -16.64 -11.49
CA GLY A 446 -4.22 -16.11 -12.16
C GLY A 446 -4.04 -14.76 -12.86
N ALA A 447 -2.94 -14.05 -12.61
CA ALA A 447 -2.57 -12.86 -13.37
C ALA A 447 -2.03 -13.18 -14.77
N VAL A 448 -1.51 -14.39 -15.00
CA VAL A 448 -0.80 -14.75 -16.23
C VAL A 448 -1.50 -15.84 -17.05
N THR A 449 -2.18 -16.80 -16.41
CA THR A 449 -2.87 -17.90 -17.08
C THR A 449 -4.35 -17.97 -16.71
N GLY A 450 -5.23 -18.25 -17.68
CA GLY A 450 -6.65 -18.55 -17.44
C GLY A 450 -6.92 -20.02 -17.09
N SER A 451 -5.96 -20.92 -17.35
CA SER A 451 -6.14 -22.35 -17.16
C SER A 451 -6.20 -22.72 -15.68
N ARG A 452 -7.29 -23.37 -15.27
CA ARG A 452 -7.50 -23.81 -13.88
C ARG A 452 -6.49 -24.92 -13.49
N ALA A 453 -6.22 -25.85 -14.40
CA ALA A 453 -5.26 -26.93 -14.17
C ALA A 453 -3.84 -26.40 -13.98
N ALA A 454 -3.41 -25.42 -14.80
CA ALA A 454 -2.08 -24.81 -14.64
C ALA A 454 -1.92 -24.08 -13.30
N ARG A 455 -2.97 -23.42 -12.82
CA ARG A 455 -2.97 -22.80 -11.48
C ARG A 455 -2.93 -23.86 -10.38
N LEU A 456 -3.58 -25.03 -10.58
CA LEU A 456 -3.62 -26.13 -9.59
C LEU A 456 -2.22 -26.68 -9.41
N LEU A 457 -1.64 -27.11 -10.52
CA LEU A 457 -0.32 -27.70 -10.57
C LEU A 457 0.74 -26.70 -10.11
N GLY A 458 0.66 -25.44 -10.54
CA GLY A 458 1.59 -24.41 -10.09
C GLY A 458 1.46 -24.07 -8.60
N GLY A 459 0.24 -24.07 -8.06
CA GLY A 459 -0.01 -23.88 -6.62
C GLY A 459 0.53 -25.05 -5.78
N LEU A 460 0.30 -26.29 -6.22
CA LEU A 460 0.83 -27.48 -5.57
C LEU A 460 2.36 -27.52 -5.65
N ALA A 461 2.95 -27.29 -6.83
CA ALA A 461 4.40 -27.27 -7.03
C ALA A 461 5.09 -26.23 -6.16
N TRP A 462 4.48 -25.05 -5.96
CA TRP A 462 4.99 -24.03 -5.04
C TRP A 462 4.88 -24.48 -3.57
N ALA A 463 3.76 -25.07 -3.19
CA ALA A 463 3.51 -25.50 -1.80
C ALA A 463 4.45 -26.61 -1.31
N VAL A 464 5.01 -27.42 -2.22
CA VAL A 464 5.98 -28.46 -1.88
C VAL A 464 7.37 -28.14 -2.41
N ALA A 465 7.68 -26.88 -2.76
CA ALA A 465 9.00 -26.53 -3.28
C ALA A 465 10.13 -26.89 -2.29
N PRO A 466 11.28 -27.41 -2.74
CA PRO A 466 12.36 -27.82 -1.84
C PRO A 466 12.84 -26.69 -0.92
N THR A 467 12.83 -25.45 -1.41
CA THR A 467 13.17 -24.27 -0.61
C THR A 467 12.29 -24.08 0.63
N LEU A 468 10.97 -24.31 0.52
CA LEU A 468 10.05 -24.19 1.65
C LEU A 468 10.25 -25.34 2.63
N GLN A 469 10.45 -26.54 2.10
CA GLN A 469 10.68 -27.75 2.87
C GLN A 469 11.95 -27.66 3.71
N VAL A 470 13.06 -27.20 3.14
CA VAL A 470 14.32 -26.98 3.86
C VAL A 470 14.15 -25.87 4.92
N ALA A 471 13.48 -24.78 4.59
CA ALA A 471 13.24 -23.69 5.53
C ALA A 471 12.37 -24.13 6.73
N LEU A 472 11.35 -24.96 6.50
CA LEU A 472 10.54 -25.55 7.57
C LEU A 472 11.34 -26.56 8.39
N ALA A 473 12.11 -27.43 7.74
CA ALA A 473 12.90 -28.46 8.40
C ALA A 473 13.98 -27.88 9.32
N SER A 474 14.64 -26.79 8.88
CA SER A 474 15.67 -26.07 9.65
C SER A 474 15.13 -24.99 10.59
N GLY A 475 13.81 -24.79 10.66
CA GLY A 475 13.22 -23.76 11.53
C GLY A 475 13.50 -22.31 11.10
N ARG A 476 13.83 -22.06 9.83
CA ARG A 476 14.11 -20.72 9.27
C ARG A 476 12.83 -19.98 8.95
N LEU A 477 12.15 -19.53 10.00
CA LEU A 477 10.82 -18.91 9.93
C LEU A 477 10.77 -17.66 9.04
N GLY A 478 11.85 -16.86 9.02
CA GLY A 478 11.97 -15.71 8.09
C GLY A 478 11.92 -16.12 6.62
N ALA A 479 12.61 -17.21 6.26
CA ALA A 479 12.58 -17.77 4.91
C ALA A 479 11.22 -18.40 4.56
N VAL A 480 10.53 -19.00 5.53
CA VAL A 480 9.16 -19.52 5.36
C VAL A 480 8.18 -18.38 5.04
N VAL A 481 8.20 -17.28 5.81
CA VAL A 481 7.38 -16.09 5.55
C VAL A 481 7.68 -15.52 4.17
N ALA A 482 8.95 -15.39 3.80
CA ALA A 482 9.35 -14.92 2.49
C ALA A 482 8.76 -15.80 1.37
N HIS A 483 8.92 -17.12 1.46
CA HIS A 483 8.38 -18.06 0.47
C HIS A 483 6.85 -17.99 0.35
N VAL A 484 6.12 -17.94 1.47
CA VAL A 484 4.65 -17.86 1.47
C VAL A 484 4.17 -16.58 0.77
N LEU A 485 4.82 -15.43 1.02
CA LEU A 485 4.35 -14.11 0.56
C LEU A 485 4.87 -13.69 -0.82
N LEU A 486 5.95 -14.29 -1.33
CA LEU A 486 6.53 -13.95 -2.64
C LEU A 486 5.50 -13.96 -3.81
N PRO A 487 4.57 -14.92 -3.92
CA PRO A 487 3.52 -14.88 -4.93
C PRO A 487 2.66 -13.61 -4.90
N VAL A 488 2.37 -13.07 -3.71
CA VAL A 488 1.58 -11.84 -3.54
C VAL A 488 2.36 -10.62 -4.00
N VAL A 489 3.66 -10.57 -3.70
CA VAL A 489 4.56 -9.50 -4.18
C VAL A 489 4.59 -9.47 -5.71
N VAL A 490 4.78 -10.63 -6.35
CA VAL A 490 4.79 -10.75 -7.83
C VAL A 490 3.43 -10.40 -8.42
N LEU A 491 2.32 -10.90 -7.85
CA LEU A 491 0.96 -10.56 -8.28
C LEU A 491 0.71 -9.06 -8.24
N GLY A 492 1.07 -8.41 -7.12
CA GLY A 492 0.87 -6.98 -6.95
C GLY A 492 1.81 -6.15 -7.83
N ALA A 493 3.04 -6.60 -8.11
CA ALA A 493 3.94 -5.97 -9.08
C ALA A 493 3.37 -6.00 -10.51
N ILE A 494 2.88 -7.17 -10.96
CA ILE A 494 2.24 -7.34 -12.27
C ILE A 494 1.01 -6.43 -12.38
N ARG A 495 0.19 -6.37 -11.33
CA ARG A 495 -0.99 -5.49 -11.29
C ARG A 495 -0.63 -4.02 -11.12
N ALA A 496 0.46 -3.67 -10.44
CA ALA A 496 0.88 -2.28 -10.26
C ALA A 496 1.16 -1.60 -11.61
N VAL A 497 1.71 -2.35 -12.56
CA VAL A 497 2.01 -1.89 -13.92
C VAL A 497 0.83 -2.12 -14.89
N GLY A 498 -0.24 -2.78 -14.46
CA GLY A 498 -1.38 -3.11 -15.32
C GLY A 498 -1.11 -4.28 -16.28
N ALA A 499 -0.09 -5.08 -16.02
CA ALA A 499 0.34 -6.17 -16.89
C ALA A 499 -0.50 -7.46 -16.74
N ALA A 500 -1.43 -7.51 -15.77
CA ALA A 500 -2.26 -8.69 -15.58
C ALA A 500 -3.21 -8.92 -16.77
N ARG A 501 -3.43 -10.20 -17.09
CA ARG A 501 -4.29 -10.63 -18.18
C ARG A 501 -5.75 -10.17 -17.96
N PRO A 502 -6.43 -9.60 -18.97
CA PRO A 502 -7.88 -9.42 -18.96
C PRO A 502 -8.60 -10.77 -18.87
N ARG A 503 -9.61 -10.90 -17.98
CA ARG A 503 -10.51 -12.05 -18.06
C ARG A 503 -11.26 -11.99 -19.40
N ASP A 504 -11.33 -13.12 -20.11
CA ASP A 504 -11.97 -13.22 -21.43
C ASP A 504 -13.40 -12.65 -21.36
N ARG A 505 -13.58 -11.49 -22.01
CA ARG A 505 -14.87 -10.88 -22.36
C ARG A 505 -15.07 -10.91 -23.88
N SER A 506 -14.27 -11.70 -24.60
CA SER A 506 -14.25 -11.69 -26.06
C SER A 506 -15.55 -12.22 -26.66
N GLU A 507 -16.29 -13.09 -25.96
CA GLU A 507 -17.62 -13.54 -26.41
C GLU A 507 -18.61 -12.37 -26.48
N SER A 508 -18.60 -11.44 -25.53
CA SER A 508 -19.47 -10.26 -25.56
C SER A 508 -19.03 -9.19 -26.57
N ARG A 509 -17.74 -9.16 -26.93
CA ARG A 509 -17.18 -8.15 -27.87
C ARG A 509 -17.41 -8.53 -29.34
N ALA A 510 -17.58 -9.83 -29.62
CA ALA A 510 -17.96 -10.31 -30.95
C ALA A 510 -19.41 -9.95 -31.32
N ALA A 511 -20.28 -9.77 -30.31
CA ALA A 511 -21.69 -9.48 -30.53
C ALA A 511 -22.01 -8.00 -30.84
N PHE A 512 -21.22 -7.05 -30.32
CA PHE A 512 -21.47 -5.61 -30.52
C PHE A 512 -20.16 -4.81 -30.72
N PRO A 513 -19.68 -4.65 -31.97
CA PRO A 513 -18.44 -3.93 -32.29
C PRO A 513 -18.49 -2.42 -32.02
N SER A 514 -19.69 -1.85 -31.95
CA SER A 514 -19.96 -0.40 -31.96
C SER A 514 -20.35 0.19 -30.59
N GLY A 515 -20.30 -0.59 -29.51
CA GLY A 515 -20.58 -0.11 -28.15
C GLY A 515 -19.37 0.54 -27.46
N PRO A 516 -19.56 1.50 -26.54
CA PRO A 516 -18.47 2.08 -25.76
C PRO A 516 -17.74 0.99 -24.97
N THR A 517 -16.42 0.93 -25.10
CA THR A 517 -15.60 -0.06 -24.39
C THR A 517 -15.75 0.14 -22.88
N PRO A 518 -16.22 -0.86 -22.11
CA PRO A 518 -16.38 -0.70 -20.68
C PRO A 518 -15.02 -0.45 -20.01
N PRO A 519 -14.96 0.41 -18.98
CA PRO A 519 -13.70 0.78 -18.34
C PRO A 519 -12.96 -0.46 -17.83
N THR A 520 -11.69 -0.59 -18.21
CA THR A 520 -10.80 -1.66 -17.76
C THR A 520 -10.53 -1.54 -16.27
N ARG A 521 -10.67 -2.64 -15.52
CA ARG A 521 -10.39 -2.66 -14.07
C ARG A 521 -8.93 -2.27 -13.81
N PRO A 522 -8.63 -1.40 -12.81
CA PRO A 522 -7.26 -1.07 -12.45
C PRO A 522 -6.42 -2.31 -12.19
N GLY A 523 -5.21 -2.32 -12.74
CA GLY A 523 -4.24 -3.41 -12.67
C GLY A 523 -4.35 -4.45 -13.78
N VAL A 524 -5.25 -4.25 -14.74
CA VAL A 524 -5.49 -5.16 -15.87
C VAL A 524 -5.46 -4.37 -17.18
N GLY A 525 -4.95 -4.98 -18.24
CA GLY A 525 -5.09 -4.43 -19.60
C GLY A 525 -4.30 -3.15 -19.88
N GLY A 526 -3.29 -2.82 -19.08
CA GLY A 526 -2.44 -1.64 -19.22
C GLY A 526 -2.75 -0.50 -18.27
N VAL A 527 -3.79 -0.61 -17.43
CA VAL A 527 -4.11 0.38 -16.39
C VAL A 527 -3.34 0.05 -15.10
N PRO A 528 -2.47 0.93 -14.58
CA PRO A 528 -1.73 0.68 -13.35
C PRO A 528 -2.65 0.66 -12.11
N SER A 529 -2.24 -0.03 -11.05
CA SER A 529 -3.01 -0.13 -9.80
C SER A 529 -2.18 0.23 -8.57
N TRP A 530 -2.52 1.37 -7.96
CA TRP A 530 -1.91 1.80 -6.70
C TRP A 530 -2.27 0.92 -5.51
N THR A 531 -3.49 0.35 -5.50
CA THR A 531 -3.90 -0.59 -4.44
C THR A 531 -3.09 -1.87 -4.50
N ALA A 532 -2.81 -2.37 -5.71
CA ALA A 532 -1.99 -3.56 -5.90
C ALA A 532 -0.52 -3.27 -5.53
N ALA A 533 -0.01 -2.09 -5.88
CA ALA A 533 1.32 -1.65 -5.46
C ALA A 533 1.44 -1.52 -3.94
N ALA A 534 0.44 -0.94 -3.26
CA ALA A 534 0.42 -0.83 -1.81
C ALA A 534 0.32 -2.20 -1.13
N GLY A 535 -0.54 -3.09 -1.63
CA GLY A 535 -0.62 -4.47 -1.13
C GLY A 535 0.70 -5.23 -1.30
N ALA A 536 1.33 -5.14 -2.48
CA ALA A 536 2.65 -5.71 -2.71
C ALA A 536 3.74 -5.06 -1.86
N SER A 537 3.64 -3.76 -1.55
CA SER A 537 4.63 -3.07 -0.72
C SER A 537 4.63 -3.55 0.73
N LEU A 538 3.45 -3.86 1.29
CA LEU A 538 3.32 -4.44 2.63
C LEU A 538 3.80 -5.89 2.65
N ALA A 539 3.43 -6.68 1.64
CA ALA A 539 3.94 -8.04 1.49
C ALA A 539 5.47 -8.06 1.30
N LEU A 540 6.01 -7.13 0.51
CA LEU A 540 7.45 -7.00 0.29
C LEU A 540 8.17 -6.60 1.58
N ALA A 541 7.61 -5.70 2.40
CA ALA A 541 8.18 -5.36 3.69
C ALA A 541 8.31 -6.58 4.62
N ALA A 542 7.27 -7.44 4.68
CA ALA A 542 7.33 -8.68 5.44
C ALA A 542 8.32 -9.70 4.85
N VAL A 543 8.39 -9.82 3.52
CA VAL A 543 9.36 -10.68 2.82
C VAL A 543 10.80 -10.24 3.12
N THR A 544 11.11 -8.94 3.02
CA THR A 544 12.46 -8.43 3.28
C THR A 544 12.81 -8.38 4.76
N ALA A 545 11.81 -8.30 5.65
CA ALA A 545 12.02 -8.44 7.07
C ALA A 545 12.47 -9.87 7.43
N GLY A 546 11.85 -10.89 6.83
CA GLY A 546 12.22 -12.29 7.03
C GLY A 546 13.45 -12.75 6.24
N ALA A 547 13.75 -12.09 5.11
CA ALA A 547 14.90 -12.38 4.25
C ALA A 547 15.57 -11.08 3.76
N PRO A 548 16.45 -10.47 4.58
CA PRO A 548 17.05 -9.16 4.29
C PRO A 548 17.81 -9.09 2.95
N VAL A 549 18.40 -10.19 2.50
CA VAL A 549 19.08 -10.31 1.20
C VAL A 549 18.19 -9.92 0.00
N LEU A 550 16.86 -10.01 0.12
CA LEU A 550 15.93 -9.68 -0.95
C LEU A 550 15.67 -8.17 -1.08
N LEU A 551 15.98 -7.36 -0.08
CA LEU A 551 15.78 -5.91 -0.11
C LEU A 551 16.57 -5.22 -1.26
N PRO A 552 17.91 -5.39 -1.38
CA PRO A 552 18.65 -4.79 -2.49
C PRO A 552 18.17 -5.30 -3.85
N VAL A 553 17.82 -6.58 -3.96
CA VAL A 553 17.26 -7.17 -5.19
C VAL A 553 15.95 -6.48 -5.57
N ALA A 554 15.03 -6.29 -4.62
CA ALA A 554 13.75 -5.65 -4.88
C ALA A 554 13.89 -4.18 -5.28
N VAL A 555 14.81 -3.43 -4.67
CA VAL A 555 15.11 -2.04 -5.03
C VAL A 555 15.66 -1.96 -6.45
N VAL A 556 16.67 -2.78 -6.79
CA VAL A 556 17.27 -2.82 -8.13
C VAL A 556 16.23 -3.21 -9.19
N LEU A 557 15.40 -4.22 -8.92
CA LEU A 557 14.32 -4.61 -9.83
C LEU A 557 13.28 -3.51 -10.02
N THR A 558 12.91 -2.81 -8.94
CA THR A 558 11.99 -1.67 -9.03
C THR A 558 12.54 -0.59 -9.95
N VAL A 559 13.81 -0.21 -9.79
CA VAL A 559 14.48 0.79 -10.64
C VAL A 559 14.53 0.33 -12.10
N LEU A 560 15.04 -0.88 -12.35
CA LEU A 560 15.23 -1.41 -13.71
C LEU A 560 13.92 -1.63 -14.47
N VAL A 561 12.84 -2.01 -13.77
CA VAL A 561 11.52 -2.14 -14.37
C VAL A 561 10.84 -0.78 -14.53
N ALA A 562 11.02 0.16 -13.59
CA ALA A 562 10.37 1.45 -13.64
C ALA A 562 10.88 2.38 -14.75
N LEU A 563 12.20 2.36 -15.02
CA LEU A 563 12.85 3.20 -16.04
C LEU A 563 12.22 3.08 -17.44
N PRO A 564 12.07 1.88 -18.05
CA PRO A 564 11.50 1.73 -19.39
C PRO A 564 9.99 2.01 -19.43
N LEU A 565 9.27 1.83 -18.32
CA LEU A 565 7.81 1.99 -18.25
C LEU A 565 7.36 3.45 -18.02
N ARG A 566 8.29 4.37 -17.72
CA ARG A 566 8.08 5.82 -17.51
C ARG A 566 6.80 6.12 -16.70
N ARG A 567 5.78 6.71 -17.33
CA ARG A 567 4.54 7.15 -16.66
C ARG A 567 3.71 5.99 -16.08
N ARG A 568 3.84 4.76 -16.59
CA ARG A 568 3.13 3.58 -16.09
C ARG A 568 3.72 3.01 -14.80
N ALA A 569 4.98 3.32 -14.50
CA ALA A 569 5.68 2.81 -13.33
C ALA A 569 5.51 3.66 -12.06
N LYS A 570 4.72 4.75 -12.09
CA LYS A 570 4.54 5.61 -10.91
C LYS A 570 4.10 4.83 -9.67
N ALA A 571 3.22 3.85 -9.83
CA ALA A 571 2.79 2.97 -8.75
C ALA A 571 3.90 2.02 -8.27
N LEU A 572 4.82 1.62 -9.15
CA LEU A 572 5.89 0.67 -8.82
C LEU A 572 6.91 1.27 -7.85
N TRP A 573 7.20 2.57 -7.94
CA TRP A 573 8.08 3.29 -7.00
C TRP A 573 7.59 3.23 -5.54
N TRP A 574 6.30 2.95 -5.33
CA TRP A 574 5.75 2.78 -3.99
C TRP A 574 6.15 1.45 -3.34
N MET A 575 6.50 0.43 -4.14
CA MET A 575 6.76 -0.93 -3.64
C MET A 575 7.89 -1.03 -2.61
N PRO A 576 9.11 -0.50 -2.85
CA PRO A 576 10.21 -0.64 -1.89
C PRO A 576 10.07 0.27 -0.66
N LEU A 577 9.19 1.27 -0.66
CA LEU A 577 9.16 2.30 0.40
C LEU A 577 8.86 1.74 1.80
N PRO A 578 7.83 0.91 2.04
CA PRO A 578 7.59 0.33 3.37
C PRO A 578 8.71 -0.62 3.82
N ALA A 579 9.29 -1.38 2.89
CA ALA A 579 10.42 -2.26 3.17
C ALA A 579 11.67 -1.45 3.62
N LEU A 580 11.98 -0.37 2.90
CA LEU A 580 13.06 0.55 3.26
C LEU A 580 12.79 1.27 4.59
N ALA A 581 11.56 1.71 4.83
CA ALA A 581 11.19 2.35 6.08
C ALA A 581 11.31 1.39 7.29
N LEU A 582 10.93 0.12 7.11
CA LEU A 582 11.06 -0.90 8.14
C LEU A 582 12.52 -1.28 8.41
N ALA A 583 13.37 -1.36 7.37
CA ALA A 583 14.79 -1.67 7.49
C ALA A 583 15.65 -0.48 7.95
N LEU A 584 15.14 0.76 7.88
CA LEU A 584 15.91 1.96 8.20
C LEU A 584 16.51 1.98 9.62
N PRO A 585 15.78 1.64 10.71
CA PRO A 585 16.37 1.58 12.05
C PRO A 585 17.53 0.57 12.16
N LEU A 586 17.38 -0.60 11.53
CA LEU A 586 18.44 -1.60 11.45
C LEU A 586 19.64 -1.04 10.70
N GLY A 587 19.42 -0.35 9.57
CA GLY A 587 20.48 0.31 8.81
C GLY A 587 21.23 1.38 9.58
N LEU A 588 20.54 2.16 10.43
CA LEU A 588 21.18 3.12 11.33
C LEU A 588 22.00 2.43 12.42
N SER A 589 21.52 1.29 12.93
CA SER A 589 22.24 0.46 13.91
C SER A 589 23.44 -0.29 13.29
N ALA A 590 23.37 -0.56 11.98
CA ALA A 590 24.36 -1.31 11.21
C ALA A 590 25.44 -0.44 10.55
N LEU A 591 25.46 0.88 10.77
CA LEU A 591 26.44 1.79 10.14
C LEU A 591 27.90 1.38 10.40
N GLY A 592 28.18 0.80 11.57
CA GLY A 592 29.51 0.28 11.92
C GLY A 592 29.82 -1.12 11.36
N ASN A 593 28.80 -1.89 10.96
CA ASN A 593 28.96 -3.22 10.39
C ASN A 593 27.81 -3.55 9.42
N PRO A 594 27.96 -3.25 8.11
CA PRO A 594 26.88 -3.41 7.14
C PRO A 594 26.49 -4.89 6.91
N ARG A 595 27.26 -5.86 7.41
CA ARG A 595 26.91 -7.29 7.37
C ARG A 595 25.58 -7.58 8.08
N ALA A 596 25.24 -6.79 9.10
CA ALA A 596 23.96 -6.92 9.80
C ALA A 596 22.75 -6.80 8.86
N LEU A 597 22.87 -6.06 7.75
CA LEU A 597 21.81 -5.89 6.76
C LEU A 597 21.53 -7.15 5.91
N LEU A 598 22.42 -8.13 5.97
CA LEU A 598 22.30 -9.40 5.24
C LEU A 598 22.09 -10.59 6.17
N ALA A 599 22.23 -10.41 7.48
CA ALA A 599 22.08 -11.48 8.46
C ALA A 599 20.64 -11.99 8.48
N ASP A 600 20.45 -13.31 8.53
CA ASP A 600 19.12 -13.87 8.67
C ASP A 600 18.57 -13.66 10.08
N PRO A 601 17.26 -13.42 10.24
CA PRO A 601 16.63 -13.41 11.55
C PRO A 601 16.60 -14.83 12.15
N GLY A 602 16.77 -14.91 13.46
CA GLY A 602 16.77 -16.17 14.23
C GLY A 602 18.16 -16.62 14.67
N VAL A 603 18.26 -17.85 15.17
CA VAL A 603 19.54 -18.40 15.65
C VAL A 603 20.47 -18.62 14.45
N PRO A 604 21.69 -18.05 14.43
CA PRO A 604 22.63 -18.26 13.34
C PRO A 604 22.99 -19.73 13.20
N GLN A 605 22.83 -20.27 12.00
CA GLN A 605 23.05 -21.69 11.73
C GLN A 605 23.86 -21.86 10.43
N ALA A 606 24.91 -22.68 10.52
CA ALA A 606 25.74 -23.06 9.38
C ALA A 606 24.97 -23.99 8.43
N PHE A 607 25.21 -23.85 7.12
CA PHE A 607 24.67 -24.75 6.10
C PHE A 607 25.62 -24.78 4.90
N ALA A 608 25.56 -25.86 4.11
CA ALA A 608 26.32 -25.96 2.86
C ALA A 608 25.47 -25.40 1.71
N ALA A 609 25.80 -24.21 1.22
CA ALA A 609 25.09 -23.61 0.10
C ALA A 609 25.25 -24.44 -1.18
N ALA A 610 24.14 -24.70 -1.87
CA ALA A 610 24.13 -25.44 -3.12
C ALA A 610 24.90 -24.71 -4.24
N PRO A 611 25.61 -25.41 -5.15
CA PRO A 611 26.12 -24.79 -6.37
C PRO A 611 24.96 -24.29 -7.25
N LEU A 612 25.23 -23.30 -8.11
CA LEU A 612 24.20 -22.60 -8.91
C LEU A 612 23.30 -23.53 -9.73
N TRP A 613 23.81 -24.64 -10.25
CA TRP A 613 23.00 -25.59 -11.02
C TRP A 613 22.00 -26.35 -10.14
N GLN A 614 22.34 -26.67 -8.89
CA GLN A 614 21.41 -27.27 -7.91
C GLN A 614 20.39 -26.24 -7.44
N GLN A 615 20.83 -25.00 -7.20
CA GLN A 615 19.93 -23.87 -6.91
C GLN A 615 18.94 -23.63 -8.04
N ALA A 616 19.37 -23.70 -9.31
CA ALA A 616 18.49 -23.57 -10.46
C ALA A 616 17.42 -24.70 -10.53
N LEU A 617 17.73 -25.91 -10.03
CA LEU A 617 16.76 -26.99 -9.89
C LEU A 617 15.81 -26.83 -8.69
N GLY A 618 16.04 -25.82 -7.84
CA GLY A 618 15.19 -25.47 -6.69
C GLY A 618 15.74 -25.89 -5.33
N PHE A 619 16.97 -26.42 -5.27
CA PHE A 619 17.59 -26.89 -4.02
C PHE A 619 18.55 -25.85 -3.44
N PRO A 620 18.29 -25.28 -2.24
CA PRO A 620 19.15 -24.25 -1.65
C PRO A 620 20.39 -24.81 -0.92
N VAL A 621 20.33 -26.07 -0.48
CA VAL A 621 21.39 -26.78 0.25
C VAL A 621 22.05 -27.79 -0.68
N ALA A 622 23.38 -27.89 -0.62
CA ALA A 622 24.16 -28.78 -1.46
C ALA A 622 23.83 -30.25 -1.19
N PHE A 623 23.70 -31.04 -2.25
CA PHE A 623 23.58 -32.50 -2.18
C PHE A 623 24.64 -33.18 -3.05
N ASP A 624 25.02 -34.40 -2.67
CA ASP A 624 25.87 -35.26 -3.51
C ASP A 624 25.03 -35.86 -4.65
N PRO A 625 25.32 -35.56 -5.93
CA PRO A 625 24.59 -36.10 -7.09
C PRO A 625 24.77 -37.60 -7.32
N SER A 626 25.80 -38.20 -6.72
CA SER A 626 26.12 -39.63 -6.84
C SER A 626 25.51 -40.49 -5.72
N ALA A 627 25.02 -39.85 -4.67
CA ALA A 627 24.44 -40.51 -3.51
C ALA A 627 23.04 -41.09 -3.76
N GLY A 628 22.63 -42.00 -2.86
CA GLY A 628 21.26 -42.46 -2.77
C GLY A 628 20.31 -41.38 -2.21
N VAL A 629 19.01 -41.68 -2.17
CA VAL A 629 17.99 -40.81 -1.58
C VAL A 629 17.57 -41.36 -0.22
N ALA A 630 17.66 -40.55 0.82
CA ALA A 630 17.24 -40.93 2.17
C ALA A 630 15.76 -41.36 2.20
N GLY A 631 15.46 -42.47 2.90
CA GLY A 631 14.10 -43.01 3.01
C GLY A 631 13.62 -43.86 1.82
N PHE A 632 14.43 -44.05 0.77
CA PHE A 632 14.09 -44.90 -0.37
C PHE A 632 15.08 -46.05 -0.56
N ALA A 633 14.61 -47.28 -0.40
CA ALA A 633 15.34 -48.49 -0.77
C ALA A 633 14.96 -48.92 -2.19
N LEU A 634 15.59 -48.34 -3.21
CA LEU A 634 15.33 -48.69 -4.61
C LEU A 634 16.07 -50.00 -5.01
N PRO A 635 15.41 -50.96 -5.69
CA PRO A 635 16.07 -52.17 -6.19
C PRO A 635 17.17 -51.83 -7.21
N GLY A 636 18.36 -52.42 -7.10
CA GLY A 636 19.49 -52.13 -7.99
C GLY A 636 20.22 -50.80 -7.70
N SER A 637 19.99 -50.18 -6.54
CA SER A 637 20.55 -48.89 -6.09
C SER A 637 22.07 -48.86 -5.83
N ALA A 638 22.80 -49.92 -6.16
CA ALA A 638 24.25 -49.92 -6.03
C ALA A 638 24.91 -49.09 -7.14
N GLY A 639 25.23 -47.83 -6.83
CA GLY A 639 26.02 -46.94 -7.70
C GLY A 639 25.24 -46.08 -8.69
N ALA A 640 23.90 -46.07 -8.61
CA ALA A 640 23.06 -45.22 -9.46
C ALA A 640 22.85 -43.82 -8.84
N PRO A 641 22.95 -42.72 -9.62
CA PRO A 641 22.87 -41.34 -9.13
C PRO A 641 21.41 -40.92 -8.90
N TRP A 642 20.71 -41.61 -8.01
CA TRP A 642 19.27 -41.41 -7.77
C TRP A 642 18.96 -40.01 -7.23
N SER A 643 19.88 -39.39 -6.48
CA SER A 643 19.73 -38.01 -6.03
C SER A 643 19.72 -37.03 -7.20
N LEU A 644 20.60 -37.21 -8.20
CA LEU A 644 20.60 -36.43 -9.44
C LEU A 644 19.32 -36.65 -10.24
N VAL A 645 18.89 -37.91 -10.42
CA VAL A 645 17.64 -38.23 -11.14
C VAL A 645 16.44 -37.54 -10.50
N ALA A 646 16.34 -37.60 -9.16
CA ALA A 646 15.29 -36.93 -8.42
C ALA A 646 15.35 -35.40 -8.60
N ALA A 647 16.53 -34.79 -8.49
CA ALA A 647 16.68 -33.34 -8.68
C ALA A 647 16.34 -32.88 -10.10
N LEU A 648 16.73 -33.65 -11.13
CA LEU A 648 16.38 -33.36 -12.52
C LEU A 648 14.88 -33.48 -12.76
N LEU A 649 14.24 -34.51 -12.19
CA LEU A 649 12.80 -34.72 -12.30
C LEU A 649 12.00 -33.58 -11.67
N VAL A 650 12.51 -33.03 -10.55
CA VAL A 650 11.90 -31.89 -9.86
C VAL A 650 12.04 -30.60 -10.67
N GLY A 651 13.25 -30.20 -11.05
CA GLY A 651 13.51 -28.85 -11.60
C GLY A 651 13.38 -28.71 -13.11
N VAL A 652 13.83 -29.71 -13.89
CA VAL A 652 14.00 -29.58 -15.35
C VAL A 652 12.69 -29.33 -16.10
N PRO A 653 11.56 -30.03 -15.81
CA PRO A 653 10.31 -29.82 -16.56
C PRO A 653 9.83 -28.37 -16.53
N ALA A 654 9.87 -27.72 -15.37
CA ALA A 654 9.45 -26.33 -15.20
C ALA A 654 10.46 -25.36 -15.85
N LEU A 655 11.76 -25.63 -15.69
CA LEU A 655 12.84 -24.85 -16.30
C LEU A 655 12.75 -24.80 -17.83
N VAL A 656 12.56 -25.96 -18.47
CA VAL A 656 12.42 -26.05 -19.94
C VAL A 656 11.18 -25.30 -20.41
N ALA A 657 10.04 -25.47 -19.74
CA ALA A 657 8.82 -24.74 -20.07
C ALA A 657 8.99 -23.22 -19.92
N ALA A 658 9.65 -22.78 -18.86
CA ALA A 658 9.95 -21.37 -18.62
C ALA A 658 10.94 -20.81 -19.64
N ALA A 659 11.94 -21.59 -20.07
CA ALA A 659 12.90 -21.19 -21.09
C ALA A 659 12.21 -21.01 -22.45
N CYS A 660 11.29 -21.91 -22.80
CA CYS A 660 10.47 -21.76 -24.00
C CYS A 660 9.60 -20.49 -23.96
N ALA A 661 9.17 -20.04 -22.77
CA ALA A 661 8.39 -18.81 -22.62
C ALA A 661 9.15 -17.54 -23.03
N LEU A 662 10.49 -17.55 -23.01
CA LEU A 662 11.33 -16.41 -23.42
C LEU A 662 11.17 -16.06 -24.90
N PHE A 663 10.86 -17.06 -25.72
CA PHE A 663 10.72 -16.93 -27.17
C PHE A 663 9.28 -16.59 -27.60
N LEU A 664 8.34 -16.42 -26.66
CA LEU A 664 6.98 -16.03 -26.98
C LEU A 664 6.94 -14.59 -27.52
N PRO A 665 6.12 -14.30 -28.56
CA PRO A 665 5.96 -12.93 -29.03
C PRO A 665 5.11 -12.08 -28.07
N GLY A 666 5.17 -10.76 -28.28
CA GLY A 666 4.25 -9.80 -27.66
C GLY A 666 4.45 -9.59 -26.15
N ARG A 667 3.32 -9.44 -25.42
CA ARG A 667 3.32 -9.11 -23.97
C ARG A 667 3.80 -10.27 -23.11
N ALA A 668 3.42 -11.51 -23.47
CA ALA A 668 3.78 -12.70 -22.71
C ALA A 668 5.29 -12.92 -22.65
N GLY A 669 6.00 -12.85 -23.79
CA GLY A 669 7.46 -13.02 -23.79
C GLY A 669 8.24 -11.85 -23.20
N ARG A 670 7.73 -10.61 -23.27
CA ARG A 670 8.34 -9.50 -22.49
C ARG A 670 8.24 -9.75 -21.00
N MET A 671 7.08 -10.21 -20.52
CA MET A 671 6.90 -10.54 -19.10
C MET A 671 7.76 -11.74 -18.68
N ALA A 672 7.86 -12.78 -19.51
CA ALA A 672 8.76 -13.92 -19.27
C ALA A 672 10.22 -13.46 -19.13
N ARG A 673 10.72 -12.58 -20.02
CA ARG A 673 12.08 -12.02 -19.93
C ARG A 673 12.33 -11.22 -18.65
N VAL A 674 11.37 -10.39 -18.23
CA VAL A 674 11.47 -9.62 -16.98
C VAL A 674 11.50 -10.55 -15.77
N LEU A 675 10.66 -11.59 -15.74
CA LEU A 675 10.63 -12.58 -14.66
C LEU A 675 11.93 -13.38 -14.60
N TRP A 676 12.45 -13.83 -15.74
CA TRP A 676 13.74 -14.52 -15.83
C TRP A 676 14.90 -13.65 -15.37
N PHE A 677 14.94 -12.39 -15.78
CA PHE A 677 15.93 -11.43 -15.30
C PHE A 677 15.82 -11.24 -13.77
N ALA A 678 14.60 -11.14 -13.24
CA ALA A 678 14.38 -11.04 -11.80
C ALA A 678 14.86 -12.28 -11.03
N GLY A 679 14.54 -13.48 -11.52
CA GLY A 679 14.98 -14.73 -10.92
C GLY A 679 16.51 -14.89 -10.96
N THR A 680 17.14 -14.59 -12.09
CA THR A 680 18.60 -14.71 -12.26
C THR A 680 19.36 -13.68 -11.43
N LEU A 681 18.85 -12.45 -11.32
CA LEU A 681 19.40 -11.43 -10.41
C LEU A 681 19.30 -11.89 -8.94
N ALA A 682 18.21 -12.53 -8.54
CA ALA A 682 18.06 -13.08 -7.20
C ALA A 682 19.09 -14.20 -6.93
N LEU A 683 19.26 -15.16 -7.85
CA LEU A 683 20.31 -16.20 -7.71
C LEU A 683 21.71 -15.59 -7.63
N ALA A 684 22.02 -14.59 -8.46
CA ALA A 684 23.31 -13.91 -8.42
C ALA A 684 23.53 -13.21 -7.06
N ALA A 685 22.50 -12.59 -6.50
CA ALA A 685 22.56 -11.98 -5.18
C ALA A 685 22.77 -13.02 -4.07
N GLY A 686 22.07 -14.16 -4.11
CA GLY A 686 22.26 -15.27 -3.16
C GLY A 686 23.66 -15.87 -3.24
N PHE A 687 24.18 -16.06 -4.46
CA PHE A 687 25.54 -16.50 -4.70
C PHE A 687 26.60 -15.50 -4.23
N GLY A 688 26.32 -14.20 -4.28
CA GLY A 688 27.19 -13.19 -3.67
C GLY A 688 27.13 -13.22 -2.14
N ALA A 689 25.94 -13.37 -1.57
CA ALA A 689 25.70 -13.30 -0.13
C ALA A 689 26.37 -14.43 0.66
N GLN A 690 26.52 -15.63 0.08
CA GLN A 690 27.27 -16.74 0.70
C GLN A 690 28.77 -16.45 0.91
N TYR A 691 29.33 -15.40 0.29
CA TYR A 691 30.72 -14.99 0.52
C TYR A 691 30.84 -13.92 1.61
N VAL A 692 29.73 -13.48 2.20
CA VAL A 692 29.73 -12.48 3.27
C VAL A 692 29.28 -13.16 4.56
N PRO A 693 30.22 -13.54 5.45
CA PRO A 693 29.84 -14.06 6.75
C PRO A 693 29.10 -13.01 7.56
N THR A 694 27.98 -13.39 8.15
CA THR A 694 27.07 -12.49 8.86
C THR A 694 27.05 -12.72 10.36
N ALA A 695 27.43 -13.91 10.83
CA ALA A 695 27.45 -14.25 12.25
C ALA A 695 28.44 -15.40 12.54
N VAL A 696 28.58 -15.72 13.83
CA VAL A 696 29.42 -16.83 14.34
C VAL A 696 28.51 -17.84 15.03
N ALA A 697 28.59 -19.11 14.64
CA ALA A 697 27.90 -20.23 15.29
C ALA A 697 28.95 -21.25 15.76
N GLY A 698 29.21 -21.28 17.08
CA GLY A 698 30.32 -22.06 17.65
C GLY A 698 31.67 -21.60 17.06
N PRO A 699 32.52 -22.50 16.55
CA PRO A 699 33.78 -22.14 15.88
C PRO A 699 33.59 -21.76 14.41
N THR A 700 32.37 -21.86 13.86
CA THR A 700 32.12 -21.69 12.42
C THR A 700 31.53 -20.32 12.09
N LEU A 701 31.92 -19.77 10.94
CA LEU A 701 31.31 -18.60 10.36
C LEU A 701 30.04 -18.99 9.60
N THR A 702 28.98 -18.22 9.77
CA THR A 702 27.69 -18.45 9.08
C THR A 702 27.38 -17.30 8.13
N THR A 703 26.65 -17.59 7.06
CA THR A 703 26.30 -16.64 5.98
C THR A 703 24.79 -16.58 5.81
N ALA A 704 24.31 -15.61 5.04
CA ALA A 704 22.88 -15.52 4.68
C ALA A 704 22.40 -16.77 3.94
N PHE A 705 21.21 -17.25 4.30
CA PHE A 705 20.58 -18.42 3.71
C PHE A 705 20.12 -18.13 2.27
N THR A 706 20.48 -19.01 1.34
CA THR A 706 20.18 -18.83 -0.09
C THR A 706 18.71 -19.13 -0.44
N GLY A 707 17.98 -19.85 0.41
CA GLY A 707 16.60 -20.30 0.17
C GLY A 707 15.61 -19.24 -0.35
N PRO A 708 15.55 -18.02 0.23
CA PRO A 708 14.69 -16.96 -0.28
C PRO A 708 15.05 -16.52 -1.70
N THR A 709 16.33 -16.46 -2.06
CA THR A 709 16.77 -16.10 -3.42
C THR A 709 16.45 -17.20 -4.43
N VAL A 710 16.63 -18.46 -4.05
CA VAL A 710 16.20 -19.62 -4.85
C VAL A 710 14.68 -19.64 -5.02
N SER A 711 13.93 -19.25 -3.98
CA SER A 711 12.46 -19.15 -4.05
C SER A 711 12.00 -18.12 -5.10
N VAL A 712 12.66 -16.95 -5.16
CA VAL A 712 12.37 -15.94 -6.21
C VAL A 712 12.61 -16.52 -7.60
N PHE A 713 13.70 -17.26 -7.80
CA PHE A 713 14.00 -17.91 -9.07
C PHE A 713 12.98 -18.99 -9.44
N VAL A 714 12.67 -19.91 -8.53
CA VAL A 714 11.67 -20.97 -8.74
C VAL A 714 10.30 -20.36 -9.06
N LEU A 715 9.91 -19.28 -8.38
CA LEU A 715 8.67 -18.56 -8.67
C LEU A 715 8.66 -17.97 -10.08
N ALA A 716 9.77 -17.34 -10.50
CA ALA A 716 9.91 -16.81 -11.85
C ALA A 716 9.80 -17.92 -12.91
N VAL A 717 10.41 -19.08 -12.67
CA VAL A 717 10.29 -20.28 -13.51
C VAL A 717 8.84 -20.76 -13.58
N LEU A 718 8.13 -20.86 -12.44
CA LEU A 718 6.72 -21.28 -12.41
C LEU A 718 5.81 -20.32 -13.20
N PHE A 719 6.01 -19.00 -13.07
CA PHE A 719 5.27 -18.02 -13.87
C PHE A 719 5.61 -18.11 -15.36
N GLY A 720 6.87 -18.35 -15.71
CA GLY A 720 7.31 -18.61 -17.09
C GLY A 720 6.64 -19.84 -17.68
N ALA A 721 6.65 -20.96 -16.95
CA ALA A 721 5.97 -22.19 -17.36
C ALA A 721 4.45 -21.99 -17.54
N ALA A 722 3.81 -21.22 -16.65
CA ALA A 722 2.40 -20.88 -16.77
C ALA A 722 2.08 -19.99 -17.98
N LEU A 723 2.98 -19.07 -18.35
CA LEU A 723 2.88 -18.25 -19.56
C LEU A 723 3.01 -19.10 -20.82
N PHE A 724 3.98 -20.03 -20.85
CA PHE A 724 4.16 -20.97 -21.93
C PHE A 724 2.92 -21.84 -22.14
N HIS A 725 2.40 -22.43 -21.05
CA HIS A 725 1.16 -23.21 -21.09
C HIS A 725 -0.03 -22.39 -21.58
N ALA A 726 -0.17 -21.14 -21.12
CA ALA A 726 -1.26 -20.26 -21.53
C ALA A 726 -1.23 -19.97 -23.04
N ALA A 727 -0.05 -19.69 -23.60
CA ALA A 727 0.13 -19.45 -25.03
C ALA A 727 -0.20 -20.69 -25.86
N PHE A 728 0.31 -21.86 -25.46
CA PHE A 728 0.03 -23.14 -26.13
C PHE A 728 -1.47 -23.49 -26.13
N HIS A 729 -2.17 -23.20 -25.04
CA HIS A 729 -3.60 -23.49 -24.91
C HIS A 729 -4.47 -22.55 -25.74
N THR A 730 -4.14 -21.26 -25.82
CA THR A 730 -4.89 -20.31 -26.65
C THR A 730 -4.71 -20.58 -28.13
N ASP A 731 -3.50 -20.92 -28.58
CA ASP A 731 -3.23 -21.23 -29.99
C ASP A 731 -3.89 -22.55 -30.40
N ALA A 732 -3.99 -23.54 -29.49
CA ALA A 732 -4.70 -24.79 -29.75
C ALA A 732 -6.22 -24.60 -29.88
N LEU A 733 -6.82 -23.66 -29.13
CA LEU A 733 -8.24 -23.31 -29.26
C LEU A 733 -8.51 -22.53 -30.55
N ASN A 734 -7.69 -21.53 -30.85
CA ASN A 734 -7.83 -20.73 -32.08
C ASN A 734 -7.64 -21.60 -33.33
N ALA A 735 -6.68 -22.52 -33.32
CA ALA A 735 -6.48 -23.47 -34.42
C ALA A 735 -7.65 -24.47 -34.57
N ALA A 736 -8.34 -24.82 -33.48
CA ALA A 736 -9.54 -25.66 -33.54
C ALA A 736 -10.77 -24.90 -34.05
N ALA A 737 -10.86 -23.58 -33.79
CA ALA A 737 -11.96 -22.73 -34.24
C ALA A 737 -11.85 -22.32 -35.72
N LEU A 738 -10.62 -22.20 -36.24
CA LEU A 738 -10.35 -21.84 -37.64
C LEU A 738 -10.38 -23.04 -38.60
N ASP A 739 -10.47 -24.26 -38.08
CA ASP A 739 -10.43 -25.49 -38.88
C ASP A 739 -11.84 -25.88 -39.36
N THR A 740 -12.33 -25.18 -40.37
CA THR A 740 -13.53 -25.53 -41.15
C THR A 740 -13.25 -26.62 -42.21
N ALA A 741 -12.01 -27.11 -42.32
CA ALA A 741 -11.55 -28.02 -43.38
C ALA A 741 -11.24 -29.47 -42.91
N GLY A 742 -11.63 -29.85 -41.70
CA GLY A 742 -11.61 -31.24 -41.25
C GLY A 742 -10.23 -31.82 -40.92
N ARG A 743 -9.17 -31.00 -40.80
CA ARG A 743 -7.85 -31.44 -40.32
C ARG A 743 -7.68 -31.05 -38.87
N GLY A 744 -8.41 -31.78 -38.02
CA GLY A 744 -8.56 -31.48 -36.59
C GLY A 744 -7.26 -31.04 -35.91
N PRO A 745 -7.36 -30.20 -34.85
CA PRO A 745 -6.21 -29.55 -34.22
C PRO A 745 -5.09 -30.57 -33.99
N GLY A 746 -3.92 -30.33 -34.58
CA GLY A 746 -2.85 -31.31 -34.69
C GLY A 746 -2.63 -32.04 -33.35
N LYS A 747 -2.91 -33.35 -33.32
CA LYS A 747 -2.86 -34.22 -32.12
C LYS A 747 -1.59 -34.00 -31.28
N GLY A 748 -0.47 -33.67 -31.93
CA GLY A 748 0.81 -33.36 -31.28
C GLY A 748 0.79 -32.18 -30.29
N ARG A 749 0.00 -31.13 -30.53
CA ARG A 749 -0.04 -29.94 -29.65
C ARG A 749 -0.80 -30.21 -28.34
N ARG A 750 -1.90 -30.95 -28.41
CA ARG A 750 -2.65 -31.41 -27.22
C ARG A 750 -1.85 -32.43 -26.41
N ALA A 751 -1.15 -33.34 -27.09
CA ALA A 751 -0.22 -34.26 -26.47
C ALA A 751 0.91 -33.53 -25.73
N GLY A 752 1.50 -32.49 -26.35
CA GLY A 752 2.55 -31.67 -25.71
C GLY A 752 2.10 -30.96 -24.43
N ALA A 753 0.89 -30.37 -24.42
CA ALA A 753 0.34 -29.73 -23.22
C ALA A 753 0.02 -30.75 -22.10
N ALA A 754 -0.48 -31.93 -22.46
CA ALA A 754 -0.74 -33.01 -21.51
C ALA A 754 0.54 -33.60 -20.91
N LEU A 755 1.58 -33.78 -21.74
CA LEU A 755 2.90 -34.23 -21.30
C LEU A 755 3.53 -33.23 -20.32
N LEU A 756 3.44 -31.93 -20.61
CA LEU A 756 3.94 -30.89 -19.71
C LEU A 756 3.19 -30.90 -18.37
N ALA A 757 1.86 -30.98 -18.39
CA ALA A 757 1.05 -31.07 -17.17
C ALA A 757 1.38 -32.34 -16.36
N GLY A 758 1.57 -33.48 -17.03
CA GLY A 758 1.99 -34.74 -16.42
C GLY A 758 3.37 -34.67 -15.79
N ALA A 759 4.32 -34.01 -16.47
CA ALA A 759 5.67 -33.81 -15.95
C ALA A 759 5.71 -32.90 -14.72
N VAL A 760 4.90 -31.83 -14.68
CA VAL A 760 4.77 -30.96 -13.50
C VAL A 760 4.08 -31.70 -12.34
N LEU A 761 3.06 -32.50 -12.62
CA LEU A 761 2.41 -33.34 -11.61
C LEU A 761 3.39 -34.36 -11.01
N LEU A 762 4.18 -35.03 -11.86
CA LEU A 762 5.21 -35.97 -11.43
C LEU A 762 6.30 -35.27 -10.60
N SER A 763 6.82 -34.14 -11.06
CA SER A 763 7.75 -33.28 -10.32
C SER A 763 7.22 -32.95 -8.92
N THR A 764 5.97 -32.49 -8.83
CA THR A 764 5.30 -32.14 -7.57
C THR A 764 5.17 -33.35 -6.64
N ALA A 765 4.76 -34.51 -7.18
CA ALA A 765 4.63 -35.74 -6.41
C ALA A 765 5.99 -36.23 -5.90
N THR A 766 7.03 -36.15 -6.73
CA THR A 766 8.41 -36.49 -6.34
C THR A 766 8.88 -35.61 -5.20
N THR A 767 8.73 -34.29 -5.27
CA THR A 767 9.18 -33.40 -4.19
C THR A 767 8.44 -33.64 -2.87
N GLY A 768 7.13 -33.90 -2.93
CA GLY A 768 6.36 -34.30 -1.75
C GLY A 768 6.84 -35.62 -1.14
N ALA A 769 7.15 -36.61 -2.00
CA ALA A 769 7.63 -37.92 -1.58
C ALA A 769 9.04 -37.88 -0.98
N LEU A 770 9.97 -37.11 -1.58
CA LEU A 770 11.33 -36.89 -1.06
C LEU A 770 11.32 -36.35 0.37
N TRP A 771 10.37 -35.48 0.69
CA TRP A 771 10.22 -34.91 2.01
C TRP A 771 9.50 -35.85 2.98
N LEU A 772 8.43 -36.53 2.55
CA LEU A 772 7.67 -37.41 3.45
C LEU A 772 8.39 -38.73 3.76
N ALA A 773 9.16 -39.30 2.82
CA ALA A 773 9.72 -40.65 2.98
C ALA A 773 10.63 -40.82 4.22
N PRO A 774 11.59 -39.93 4.51
CA PRO A 774 12.38 -40.01 5.74
C PRO A 774 11.56 -39.93 7.04
N ARG A 775 10.35 -39.36 6.98
CA ARG A 775 9.48 -39.13 8.15
C ARG A 775 8.44 -40.24 8.38
N LEU A 776 8.13 -40.99 7.34
CA LEU A 776 7.13 -42.07 7.36
C LEU A 776 7.75 -43.47 7.44
N GLY A 777 9.03 -43.62 7.09
CA GLY A 777 9.71 -44.91 7.12
C GLY A 777 9.86 -45.48 8.53
N THR A 778 9.42 -46.73 8.72
CA THR A 778 9.85 -47.58 9.86
C THR A 778 11.23 -48.13 9.51
N THR A 779 12.26 -47.78 10.27
CA THR A 779 13.59 -48.36 10.10
C THR A 779 13.53 -49.87 10.31
N ALA A 780 13.65 -50.65 9.24
CA ALA A 780 14.15 -52.02 9.36
C ALA A 780 15.60 -51.91 9.86
N GLU A 781 15.96 -52.70 10.87
CA GLU A 781 17.30 -52.70 11.44
C GLU A 781 18.39 -52.85 10.36
N PRO A 782 19.56 -52.22 10.54
CA PRO A 782 20.64 -52.30 9.58
C PRO A 782 21.27 -53.70 9.62
N GLU A 783 20.90 -54.58 8.69
CA GLU A 783 21.76 -55.69 8.31
C GLU A 783 23.05 -55.14 7.68
N THR A 784 24.13 -55.13 8.48
CA THR A 784 25.60 -55.27 8.20
C THR A 784 26.23 -54.91 6.83
N VAL A 785 25.54 -54.23 5.92
CA VAL A 785 26.10 -53.73 4.66
C VAL A 785 26.59 -52.31 4.90
N ALA A 786 27.87 -52.05 4.62
CA ALA A 786 28.52 -50.75 4.75
C ALA A 786 27.58 -49.60 4.33
N ALA A 787 27.16 -48.79 5.31
CA ALA A 787 26.21 -47.71 5.12
C ALA A 787 26.74 -46.74 4.06
N ARG A 788 26.16 -46.78 2.86
CA ARG A 788 26.50 -45.82 1.80
C ARG A 788 25.88 -44.45 2.12
N PRO A 789 26.53 -43.34 1.74
CA PRO A 789 25.98 -42.01 1.96
C PRO A 789 24.66 -41.85 1.17
N ALA A 790 23.60 -41.48 1.88
CA ALA A 790 22.31 -41.10 1.32
C ALA A 790 22.06 -39.62 1.58
N THR A 791 21.56 -38.90 0.59
CA THR A 791 21.24 -37.48 0.74
C THR A 791 19.77 -37.30 1.13
N ASP A 792 19.52 -36.38 2.06
CA ASP A 792 18.20 -35.96 2.50
C ASP A 792 17.74 -34.61 1.88
N PHE A 793 18.55 -34.02 1.00
CA PHE A 793 18.33 -32.70 0.39
C PHE A 793 18.13 -31.55 1.40
N GLY A 794 18.71 -31.66 2.61
CA GLY A 794 18.50 -30.69 3.69
C GLY A 794 17.10 -30.77 4.31
N ALA A 795 16.42 -31.91 4.16
CA ALA A 795 15.09 -32.15 4.72
C ALA A 795 15.11 -32.75 6.13
N SER A 796 16.28 -32.99 6.73
CA SER A 796 16.44 -33.40 8.14
C SER A 796 15.64 -32.47 9.06
N GLN A 797 14.73 -33.05 9.85
CA GLN A 797 13.87 -32.26 10.72
C GLN A 797 14.62 -31.86 12.00
N GLU A 798 15.00 -30.60 12.07
CA GLU A 798 15.58 -29.98 13.26
C GLU A 798 14.52 -29.22 14.06
N LEU A 799 13.45 -28.77 13.40
CA LEU A 799 12.30 -28.13 14.03
C LEU A 799 11.50 -29.15 14.87
N VAL A 800 11.42 -28.89 16.17
CA VAL A 800 10.81 -29.76 17.18
C VAL A 800 9.79 -29.01 18.04
N PRO A 801 8.83 -29.72 18.67
CA PRO A 801 8.02 -29.16 19.75
C PRO A 801 8.92 -28.70 20.89
N ALA A 802 8.68 -27.49 21.41
CA ALA A 802 9.40 -26.96 22.55
C ALA A 802 8.43 -26.43 23.61
N ALA A 803 8.91 -26.31 24.86
CA ALA A 803 8.21 -25.58 25.89
C ALA A 803 8.17 -24.07 25.53
N ALA A 804 7.15 -23.35 26.02
CA ALA A 804 7.02 -21.90 25.77
C ALA A 804 8.09 -21.03 26.48
N ARG A 805 8.91 -21.65 27.33
CA ARG A 805 10.01 -21.03 28.08
C ARG A 805 11.28 -21.87 27.86
N THR A 806 12.43 -21.23 27.93
CA THR A 806 13.74 -21.90 27.83
C THR A 806 14.46 -21.98 29.18
N LEU A 807 13.84 -21.44 30.24
CA LEU A 807 14.32 -21.50 31.62
C LEU A 807 13.37 -22.28 32.54
N PRO A 808 13.87 -22.82 33.66
CA PRO A 808 13.04 -23.39 34.72
C PRO A 808 12.02 -22.39 35.26
N ALA A 809 10.84 -22.86 35.64
CA ALA A 809 9.73 -21.99 36.05
C ALA A 809 10.08 -21.05 37.22
N THR A 810 10.82 -21.52 38.21
CA THR A 810 11.25 -20.72 39.37
C THR A 810 12.21 -19.60 39.00
N ALA A 811 13.14 -19.86 38.08
CA ALA A 811 14.09 -18.88 37.60
C ALA A 811 13.40 -17.85 36.67
N ALA A 812 12.47 -18.31 35.84
CA ALA A 812 11.66 -17.45 34.98
C ALA A 812 10.73 -16.51 35.77
N ASP A 813 10.11 -17.01 36.84
CA ASP A 813 9.26 -16.21 37.73
C ASP A 813 10.05 -15.07 38.39
N ARG A 814 11.29 -15.35 38.82
CA ARG A 814 12.20 -14.33 39.36
C ARG A 814 12.68 -13.33 38.31
N GLY A 815 12.88 -13.78 37.07
CA GLY A 815 13.14 -12.89 35.94
C GLY A 815 11.97 -11.96 35.61
N HIS A 816 10.73 -12.39 35.84
CA HIS A 816 9.52 -11.56 35.71
C HIS A 816 9.15 -10.79 36.99
N GLY A 817 9.87 -11.07 38.09
CA GLY A 817 9.65 -10.43 39.39
C GLY A 817 10.11 -8.97 39.42
N THR A 818 9.83 -8.31 40.55
CA THR A 818 10.06 -6.88 40.77
C THR A 818 11.47 -6.40 40.44
N TYR A 819 12.49 -7.25 40.60
CA TYR A 819 13.90 -6.90 40.42
C TYR A 819 14.53 -7.38 39.09
N ALA A 820 13.72 -8.01 38.23
CA ALA A 820 14.11 -8.54 36.92
C ALA A 820 15.43 -9.33 36.94
N GLU A 821 15.54 -10.29 37.87
CA GLU A 821 16.77 -11.06 38.08
C GLU A 821 17.18 -11.86 36.82
N ARG A 822 18.49 -12.07 36.63
CA ARG A 822 19.01 -12.85 35.50
C ARG A 822 19.39 -14.27 35.89
N VAL A 823 19.47 -15.11 34.88
CA VAL A 823 19.86 -16.52 34.99
C VAL A 823 21.09 -16.75 34.13
N LEU A 824 22.12 -17.35 34.71
CA LEU A 824 23.28 -17.81 33.96
C LEU A 824 23.04 -19.23 33.49
N VAL A 825 22.91 -19.43 32.18
CA VAL A 825 22.78 -20.75 31.58
C VAL A 825 24.14 -21.20 31.06
N ILE A 826 24.57 -22.38 31.47
CA ILE A 826 25.80 -23.04 31.05
C ILE A 826 25.41 -24.29 30.27
N ALA A 827 25.97 -24.47 29.08
CA ALA A 827 25.79 -25.64 28.26
C ALA A 827 27.18 -26.23 27.93
N PRO A 828 27.49 -27.46 28.36
CA PRO A 828 28.75 -28.10 28.01
C PRO A 828 28.72 -28.49 26.53
N GLY A 829 29.79 -28.14 25.81
CA GLY A 829 30.01 -28.51 24.42
C GLY A 829 30.74 -29.84 24.30
N THR A 830 30.63 -30.46 23.12
CA THR A 830 31.22 -31.76 22.79
C THR A 830 32.75 -31.78 22.85
N ASP A 831 33.38 -30.63 22.65
CA ASP A 831 34.85 -30.49 22.56
C ASP A 831 35.49 -30.12 23.91
N GLY A 832 34.74 -30.24 25.01
CA GLY A 832 35.16 -29.81 26.35
C GLY A 832 35.10 -28.30 26.60
N GLY A 833 34.73 -27.50 25.60
CA GLY A 833 34.36 -26.09 25.77
C GLY A 833 32.99 -25.94 26.42
N MET A 834 32.72 -24.78 27.04
CA MET A 834 31.40 -24.46 27.60
C MET A 834 30.83 -23.23 26.93
N ALA A 835 29.56 -23.30 26.52
CA ALA A 835 28.78 -22.13 26.15
C ALA A 835 28.11 -21.57 27.40
N ALA A 836 28.13 -20.25 27.56
CA ALA A 836 27.45 -19.57 28.64
C ALA A 836 26.66 -18.38 28.10
N VAL A 837 25.43 -18.23 28.57
CA VAL A 837 24.52 -17.18 28.15
C VAL A 837 23.82 -16.60 29.38
N LEU A 838 23.79 -15.27 29.47
CA LEU A 838 22.93 -14.57 30.43
C LEU A 838 21.53 -14.44 29.83
N MET A 839 20.56 -14.96 30.56
CA MET A 839 19.15 -14.93 30.17
C MET A 839 18.34 -14.11 31.17
N SER A 840 17.24 -13.51 30.70
CA SER A 840 16.29 -12.75 31.51
C SER A 840 14.86 -13.21 31.23
N GLY A 841 13.96 -12.98 32.18
CA GLY A 841 12.56 -13.37 32.07
C GLY A 841 12.36 -14.86 31.80
N SER A 842 11.56 -15.22 30.79
CA SER A 842 11.30 -16.62 30.42
C SER A 842 12.44 -17.34 29.68
N GLY A 843 13.59 -16.68 29.51
CA GLY A 843 14.76 -17.17 28.79
C GLY A 843 14.96 -16.51 27.43
N THR A 844 15.92 -17.02 26.64
CA THR A 844 16.14 -16.52 25.28
C THR A 844 14.95 -16.86 24.40
N THR A 845 14.36 -15.82 23.81
CA THR A 845 13.26 -15.92 22.85
C THR A 845 13.72 -15.49 21.46
N LEU A 846 13.03 -15.93 20.42
CA LEU A 846 13.39 -15.64 19.03
C LEU A 846 13.43 -14.12 18.76
N ASP A 847 12.47 -13.39 19.32
CA ASP A 847 12.33 -11.94 19.18
C ASP A 847 13.32 -11.12 20.03
N GLN A 848 14.13 -11.76 20.88
CA GLN A 848 15.25 -11.09 21.57
C GLN A 848 16.57 -11.21 20.81
N LEU A 849 16.63 -12.05 19.77
CA LEU A 849 17.80 -12.17 18.92
C LEU A 849 17.92 -10.94 18.03
N SER A 850 19.15 -10.56 17.70
CA SER A 850 19.37 -9.47 16.76
C SER A 850 20.48 -9.74 15.76
N GLN A 851 20.22 -9.33 14.52
CA GLN A 851 21.17 -9.26 13.43
C GLN A 851 22.38 -8.35 13.76
N VAL A 852 22.16 -7.26 14.50
CA VAL A 852 23.24 -6.35 14.94
C VAL A 852 24.13 -7.04 15.96
N ALA A 853 23.52 -7.72 16.95
CA ALA A 853 24.27 -8.47 17.95
C ALA A 853 25.04 -9.65 17.34
N ALA A 854 24.40 -10.41 16.45
CA ALA A 854 24.98 -11.58 15.79
C ALA A 854 26.19 -11.21 14.91
N SER A 855 26.09 -10.12 14.16
CA SER A 855 27.18 -9.64 13.31
C SER A 855 28.25 -8.84 14.07
N GLY A 856 27.92 -8.27 15.23
CA GLY A 856 28.83 -7.42 16.02
C GLY A 856 30.11 -8.10 16.51
N ARG A 857 30.16 -9.45 16.49
CA ARG A 857 31.38 -10.22 16.76
C ARG A 857 32.36 -10.27 15.58
N LEU A 858 31.96 -9.82 14.39
CA LEU A 858 32.79 -9.83 13.18
C LEU A 858 33.26 -8.42 12.83
N HIS A 859 34.54 -8.27 12.49
CA HIS A 859 35.10 -7.02 11.98
C HIS A 859 36.09 -7.24 10.83
N GLY A 860 36.56 -6.16 10.20
CA GLY A 860 37.53 -6.24 9.09
C GLY A 860 36.86 -6.42 7.72
N SER A 861 37.46 -7.21 6.84
CA SER A 861 37.01 -7.42 5.44
C SER A 861 35.65 -8.13 5.34
N LEU A 862 34.78 -7.71 4.41
CA LEU A 862 33.44 -8.27 4.26
C LEU A 862 33.43 -9.79 3.97
N THR A 863 34.42 -10.28 3.23
CA THR A 863 34.47 -11.69 2.79
C THR A 863 35.38 -12.57 3.62
N ALA A 864 36.29 -11.96 4.39
CA ALA A 864 37.21 -12.65 5.29
C ALA A 864 37.29 -11.87 6.60
N PRO A 865 36.22 -11.91 7.41
CA PRO A 865 36.18 -11.19 8.68
C PRO A 865 37.02 -11.90 9.73
N GLU A 866 37.50 -11.12 10.68
CA GLU A 866 38.10 -11.61 11.91
C GLU A 866 37.06 -11.56 13.04
N VAL A 867 37.15 -12.51 13.96
CA VAL A 867 36.29 -12.54 15.16
C VAL A 867 36.89 -11.60 16.20
N LYS A 868 36.13 -10.60 16.62
CA LYS A 868 36.51 -9.64 17.64
C LYS A 868 36.71 -10.35 18.98
N ALA A 869 37.74 -9.95 19.73
CA ALA A 869 37.92 -10.38 21.11
C ALA A 869 36.75 -9.94 22.01
N ASP A 870 36.52 -10.69 23.09
CA ASP A 870 35.50 -10.37 24.10
C ASP A 870 35.71 -8.95 24.64
N ASP A 871 34.60 -8.21 24.78
CA ASP A 871 34.60 -6.96 25.52
C ASP A 871 34.62 -7.21 27.04
N ASP A 872 34.78 -6.17 27.85
CA ASP A 872 34.92 -6.30 29.30
C ASP A 872 33.74 -7.03 29.97
N ALA A 873 32.53 -6.90 29.40
CA ALA A 873 31.33 -7.58 29.90
C ALA A 873 31.34 -9.08 29.53
N ASP A 874 31.67 -9.41 28.28
CA ASP A 874 31.85 -10.79 27.84
C ASP A 874 33.02 -11.47 28.60
N ALA A 875 34.11 -10.73 28.85
CA ALA A 875 35.25 -11.19 29.63
C ALA A 875 34.93 -11.37 31.12
N ALA A 876 34.03 -10.55 31.69
CA ALA A 876 33.51 -10.76 33.04
C ALA A 876 32.69 -12.05 33.12
N LEU A 877 31.75 -12.25 32.19
CA LEU A 877 30.96 -13.49 32.09
C LEU A 877 31.86 -14.73 31.94
N ARG A 878 32.86 -14.66 31.05
CA ARG A 878 33.82 -15.74 30.82
C ARG A 878 34.62 -16.07 32.09
N ARG A 879 35.08 -15.06 32.84
CA ARG A 879 35.79 -15.26 34.11
C ARG A 879 34.91 -15.92 35.17
N THR A 880 33.65 -15.49 35.29
CA THR A 880 32.71 -16.09 36.24
C THR A 880 32.41 -17.55 35.90
N VAL A 881 32.19 -17.86 34.62
CA VAL A 881 31.97 -19.25 34.17
C VAL A 881 33.21 -20.11 34.40
N ALA A 882 34.41 -19.57 34.15
CA ALA A 882 35.66 -20.26 34.43
C ALA A 882 35.85 -20.53 35.94
N ALA A 883 35.48 -19.56 36.80
CA ALA A 883 35.51 -19.74 38.25
C ALA A 883 34.54 -20.85 38.69
N LEU A 884 33.30 -20.83 38.18
CA LEU A 884 32.28 -21.85 38.44
C LEU A 884 32.73 -23.25 38.01
N ALA A 885 33.27 -23.39 36.80
CA ALA A 885 33.71 -24.67 36.27
C ALA A 885 35.01 -25.19 36.90
N SER A 886 35.84 -24.32 37.50
CA SER A 886 37.08 -24.74 38.15
C SER A 886 36.85 -25.52 39.44
N GLY A 887 35.70 -25.30 40.13
CA GLY A 887 35.41 -25.88 41.44
C GLY A 887 36.38 -25.49 42.57
N GLN A 888 37.35 -24.60 42.31
CA GLN A 888 38.43 -24.23 43.22
C GLN A 888 38.08 -22.93 43.95
N GLY A 889 37.78 -22.99 45.26
CA GLY A 889 37.95 -21.98 46.34
C GLY A 889 37.68 -20.47 46.14
N ILE A 890 37.37 -20.00 44.93
CA ILE A 890 37.09 -18.61 44.57
C ILE A 890 35.58 -18.43 44.68
N ASP A 891 35.15 -17.50 45.53
CA ASP A 891 33.74 -17.17 45.70
C ASP A 891 33.22 -16.40 44.47
N PRO A 892 32.33 -16.97 43.65
CA PRO A 892 31.83 -16.34 42.43
C PRO A 892 30.71 -15.32 42.70
N ARG A 893 30.20 -15.24 43.94
CA ARG A 893 29.04 -14.39 44.27
C ARG A 893 29.22 -12.91 43.91
N PRO A 894 30.38 -12.25 44.12
CA PRO A 894 30.56 -10.85 43.74
C PRO A 894 30.39 -10.62 42.23
N GLU A 895 30.88 -11.54 41.40
CA GLU A 895 30.79 -11.45 39.95
C GLU A 895 29.38 -11.80 39.46
N LEU A 896 28.75 -12.83 40.02
CA LEU A 896 27.35 -13.16 39.76
C LEU A 896 26.42 -12.00 40.13
N GLN A 897 26.70 -11.31 41.25
CA GLN A 897 25.95 -10.11 41.65
C GLN A 897 26.18 -8.94 40.69
N GLN A 898 27.39 -8.77 40.13
CA GLN A 898 27.65 -7.77 39.08
C GLN A 898 26.87 -8.06 37.80
N LEU A 899 26.71 -9.33 37.42
CA LEU A 899 25.93 -9.77 36.26
C LEU A 899 24.41 -9.76 36.53
N GLY A 900 23.99 -9.54 37.78
CA GLY A 900 22.59 -9.57 38.20
C GLY A 900 22.00 -10.98 38.27
N VAL A 901 22.84 -12.01 38.42
CA VAL A 901 22.46 -13.42 38.35
C VAL A 901 22.02 -13.96 39.71
N SER A 902 20.80 -14.48 39.79
CA SER A 902 20.27 -15.15 40.99
C SER A 902 20.19 -16.67 40.89
N PHE A 903 20.22 -17.21 39.66
CA PHE A 903 20.24 -18.64 39.40
C PHE A 903 21.27 -19.02 38.35
N VAL A 904 21.85 -20.21 38.54
CA VAL A 904 22.71 -20.86 37.54
C VAL A 904 21.98 -22.12 37.06
N VAL A 905 21.88 -22.29 35.75
CA VAL A 905 21.28 -23.46 35.11
C VAL A 905 22.36 -24.18 34.31
N LEU A 906 22.55 -25.47 34.55
CA LEU A 906 23.37 -26.33 33.71
C LEU A 906 22.45 -27.14 32.79
N GLN A 907 22.50 -26.86 31.48
CA GLN A 907 21.78 -27.66 30.49
C GLN A 907 22.36 -29.07 30.44
N GLU A 908 21.45 -30.05 30.49
CA GLU A 908 21.81 -31.46 30.39
C GLU A 908 21.93 -31.82 28.90
N THR A 909 23.17 -32.01 28.44
CA THR A 909 23.45 -32.36 27.04
C THR A 909 23.98 -33.79 26.92
N ASP A 910 24.78 -34.26 27.89
CA ASP A 910 25.40 -35.59 27.90
C ASP A 910 25.76 -36.05 29.32
N SER A 911 26.30 -37.26 29.45
CA SER A 911 26.84 -37.79 30.73
C SER A 911 27.89 -36.88 31.39
N SER A 912 28.60 -36.04 30.63
CA SER A 912 29.53 -35.03 31.14
C SER A 912 28.86 -33.93 31.97
N SER A 913 27.57 -33.67 31.76
CA SER A 913 26.79 -32.71 32.56
C SER A 913 26.70 -33.16 34.03
N SER A 914 26.69 -34.46 34.30
CA SER A 914 26.62 -35.00 35.67
C SER A 914 27.89 -34.71 36.49
N LEU A 915 29.06 -34.77 35.85
CA LEU A 915 30.34 -34.45 36.50
C LEU A 915 30.44 -32.96 36.83
N LEU A 916 30.03 -32.10 35.89
CA LEU A 916 30.02 -30.65 36.10
C LEU A 916 28.96 -30.23 37.15
N ALA A 917 27.82 -30.92 37.21
CA ALA A 917 26.83 -30.71 38.27
C ALA A 917 27.45 -30.97 39.66
N GLY A 918 28.19 -32.08 39.82
CA GLY A 918 28.91 -32.36 41.08
C GLY A 918 30.00 -31.34 41.42
N GLN A 919 30.62 -30.70 40.41
CA GLN A 919 31.55 -29.59 40.64
C GLN A 919 30.83 -28.32 41.09
N LEU A 920 29.67 -28.00 40.49
CA LEU A 920 28.86 -26.85 40.87
C LEU A 920 28.29 -26.96 42.29
N ASP A 921 27.98 -28.18 42.75
CA ASP A 921 27.57 -28.44 44.14
C ASP A 921 28.66 -28.07 45.17
N ALA A 922 29.93 -28.10 44.77
CA ALA A 922 31.06 -27.75 45.63
C ALA A 922 31.39 -26.23 45.61
N VAL A 923 30.75 -25.44 44.75
CA VAL A 923 31.02 -24.01 44.62
C VAL A 923 30.44 -23.24 45.82
N PRO A 924 31.27 -22.46 46.55
CA PRO A 924 30.79 -21.65 47.67
C PRO A 924 29.69 -20.67 47.25
N GLY A 925 28.58 -20.66 47.99
CA GLY A 925 27.49 -19.71 47.75
C GLY A 925 26.49 -20.11 46.67
N LEU A 926 26.59 -21.32 46.11
CA LEU A 926 25.52 -21.94 45.32
C LEU A 926 24.78 -22.98 46.16
N ALA A 927 23.45 -22.93 46.13
CA ALA A 927 22.57 -23.91 46.76
C ALA A 927 21.84 -24.71 45.66
N ALA A 928 22.05 -26.02 45.62
CA ALA A 928 21.37 -26.90 44.67
C ALA A 928 19.85 -26.88 44.93
N VAL A 929 19.07 -26.60 43.87
CA VAL A 929 17.60 -26.69 43.89
C VAL A 929 17.15 -28.06 43.37
N GLY A 930 17.78 -28.54 42.30
CA GLY A 930 17.53 -29.86 41.72
C GLY A 930 17.48 -29.87 40.18
N SER A 931 17.18 -31.04 39.61
CA SER A 931 16.95 -31.21 38.18
C SER A 931 15.56 -30.70 37.77
N THR A 932 15.47 -30.10 36.59
CA THR A 932 14.26 -29.49 36.03
C THR A 932 14.08 -29.88 34.57
N ASP A 933 12.97 -29.47 33.95
CA ASP A 933 12.71 -29.64 32.51
C ASP A 933 13.73 -28.94 31.59
N SER A 934 14.51 -28.00 32.13
CA SER A 934 15.49 -27.20 31.38
C SER A 934 16.95 -27.46 31.81
N GLY A 935 17.18 -28.46 32.66
CA GLY A 935 18.50 -28.81 33.21
C GLY A 935 18.57 -28.68 34.74
N TRP A 936 19.79 -28.76 35.27
CA TRP A 936 20.05 -28.66 36.71
C TRP A 936 20.08 -27.21 37.17
N LEU A 937 19.45 -26.89 38.30
CA LEU A 937 19.27 -25.54 38.81
C LEU A 937 19.94 -25.33 40.17
N TRP A 938 20.73 -24.27 40.28
CA TRP A 938 21.30 -23.76 41.53
C TRP A 938 20.83 -22.33 41.78
N ARG A 939 20.54 -22.03 43.05
CA ARG A 939 20.26 -20.67 43.53
C ARG A 939 21.54 -20.06 44.08
N VAL A 940 21.77 -18.78 43.79
CA VAL A 940 22.87 -18.01 44.38
C VAL A 940 22.45 -17.54 45.77
N ASP A 941 23.16 -17.98 46.80
CA ASP A 941 22.90 -17.56 48.18
C ASP A 941 23.53 -16.17 48.47
N PRO A 942 22.88 -15.32 49.28
CA PRO A 942 23.39 -13.99 49.60
C PRO A 942 24.77 -14.01 50.24
N ALA A 943 25.68 -13.13 49.81
CA ALA A 943 26.95 -12.90 50.50
C ALA A 943 26.78 -12.10 51.82
N SER A 944 25.77 -11.23 51.89
CA SER A 944 25.39 -10.44 53.07
C SER A 944 23.87 -10.29 53.12
N ARG A 945 23.27 -10.36 54.32
CA ARG A 945 21.84 -10.04 54.48
C ARG A 945 21.67 -8.52 54.40
N LEU A 946 20.67 -8.06 53.64
CA LEU A 946 20.19 -6.68 53.73
C LEU A 946 19.32 -6.63 54.99
N ASP A 947 19.73 -5.85 56.00
CA ASP A 947 19.15 -5.90 57.35
C ASP A 947 17.70 -5.40 57.47
N GLU A 948 17.07 -4.92 56.39
CA GLU A 948 15.79 -4.18 56.47
C GLU A 948 14.57 -4.80 55.78
N ASP A 949 14.65 -5.96 55.10
CA ASP A 949 13.43 -6.54 54.48
C ASP A 949 13.40 -8.09 54.46
N PRO A 950 12.59 -8.75 55.32
CA PRO A 950 12.53 -10.21 55.42
C PRO A 950 11.96 -10.92 54.18
N GLY A 951 11.50 -10.18 53.16
CA GLY A 951 11.02 -10.73 51.87
C GLY A 951 12.06 -10.83 50.74
N VAL A 952 13.25 -10.24 50.89
CA VAL A 952 14.28 -10.20 49.82
C VAL A 952 15.22 -11.41 49.95
N ALA A 953 14.90 -12.48 49.21
CA ALA A 953 15.59 -13.77 49.30
C ALA A 953 16.98 -13.81 48.60
N ALA A 954 17.37 -12.80 47.80
CA ALA A 954 18.67 -12.73 47.13
C ALA A 954 19.14 -11.26 46.93
N PRO A 955 20.43 -10.92 47.11
CA PRO A 955 20.94 -9.54 46.99
C PRO A 955 21.29 -9.16 45.55
N THR A 956 20.65 -9.81 44.57
CA THR A 956 20.94 -9.70 43.14
C THR A 956 19.74 -9.09 42.44
N ALA A 957 19.95 -8.09 41.60
CA ALA A 957 18.91 -7.42 40.83
C ALA A 957 19.51 -6.86 39.54
N ARG A 958 18.65 -6.56 38.55
CA ARG A 958 19.07 -5.88 37.32
C ARG A 958 19.56 -4.46 37.59
N VAL A 959 19.02 -3.79 38.62
CA VAL A 959 19.41 -2.46 39.07
C VAL A 959 19.60 -2.45 40.58
N ARG A 960 20.73 -1.90 41.03
CA ARG A 960 21.14 -1.92 42.44
C ARG A 960 21.78 -0.60 42.85
N ILE A 961 21.73 -0.29 44.15
CA ILE A 961 22.42 0.84 44.75
C ILE A 961 23.63 0.32 45.49
N VAL A 962 24.78 0.87 45.16
CA VAL A 962 26.09 0.47 45.67
C VAL A 962 26.70 1.64 46.44
N ASP A 963 27.29 1.38 47.60
CA ASP A 963 28.00 2.39 48.38
C ASP A 963 29.38 2.74 47.77
N ALA A 964 30.14 3.63 48.42
CA ALA A 964 31.46 4.03 47.97
C ALA A 964 32.50 2.89 48.02
N ASP A 965 32.27 1.86 48.83
CA ASP A 965 33.14 0.69 48.97
C ASP A 965 32.79 -0.44 47.98
N GLY A 966 31.75 -0.26 47.16
CA GLY A 966 31.31 -1.27 46.19
C GLY A 966 30.31 -2.29 46.75
N ARG A 967 29.78 -2.11 47.97
CA ARG A 967 28.79 -3.01 48.57
C ARG A 967 27.36 -2.61 48.20
N THR A 968 26.53 -3.60 47.87
CA THR A 968 25.11 -3.38 47.55
C THR A 968 24.33 -3.02 48.82
N GLY A 969 23.79 -1.81 48.89
CA GLY A 969 23.00 -1.31 50.02
C GLY A 969 21.48 -1.39 49.81
N ALA A 970 21.01 -1.38 48.56
CA ALA A 970 19.58 -1.52 48.24
C ALA A 970 19.37 -2.05 46.81
N LEU A 971 18.23 -2.70 46.58
CA LEU A 971 17.79 -3.15 45.24
C LEU A 971 16.74 -2.17 44.70
N VAL A 972 16.72 -1.97 43.39
CA VAL A 972 15.76 -1.07 42.73
C VAL A 972 14.85 -1.90 41.84
N PRO A 973 13.51 -1.75 41.96
CA PRO A 973 12.56 -2.35 41.04
C PRO A 973 12.89 -2.02 39.58
N ALA A 974 12.84 -3.02 38.70
CA ALA A 974 13.18 -2.88 37.30
C ALA A 974 12.22 -3.69 36.42
N GLU A 975 11.97 -3.19 35.22
CA GLU A 975 11.17 -3.87 34.23
C GLU A 975 11.94 -5.05 33.61
N THR A 976 11.26 -6.15 33.31
CA THR A 976 11.84 -7.33 32.63
C THR A 976 12.31 -7.03 31.21
N GLY A 977 11.76 -5.99 30.58
CA GLY A 977 12.14 -5.48 29.25
C GLY A 977 12.30 -3.97 29.26
N THR A 978 12.42 -3.36 28.08
CA THR A 978 12.30 -1.91 27.95
C THR A 978 11.02 -1.57 27.22
N VAL A 979 9.98 -1.13 27.93
CA VAL A 979 8.72 -0.73 27.28
C VAL A 979 8.98 0.57 26.51
N PRO A 980 8.75 0.62 25.18
CA PRO A 980 8.86 1.86 24.43
C PRO A 980 7.73 2.81 24.87
N ASP A 981 8.09 3.98 25.39
CA ASP A 981 7.11 5.03 25.61
C ASP A 981 6.64 5.62 24.26
N PRO A 982 5.57 6.45 24.22
CA PRO A 982 5.12 7.09 22.98
C PRO A 982 6.17 7.95 22.28
N ALA A 983 7.26 8.30 22.96
CA ALA A 983 8.41 9.03 22.41
C ALA A 983 9.55 8.08 21.96
N GLY A 984 9.34 6.77 22.01
CA GLY A 984 10.30 5.74 21.58
C GLY A 984 11.44 5.52 22.58
N ARG A 985 11.26 5.89 23.85
CA ARG A 985 12.26 5.69 24.91
C ARG A 985 12.07 4.34 25.58
N SER A 986 13.18 3.64 25.79
CA SER A 986 13.23 2.34 26.45
C SER A 986 13.32 2.53 27.96
N ILE A 987 12.23 2.29 28.70
CA ILE A 987 12.20 2.49 30.16
C ILE A 987 12.71 1.22 30.87
N LEU A 988 13.69 1.37 31.77
CA LEU A 988 14.20 0.27 32.61
C LEU A 988 13.68 0.35 34.05
N VAL A 989 13.61 1.57 34.60
CA VAL A 989 13.07 1.85 35.93
C VAL A 989 12.06 2.97 35.77
N ASP A 990 10.81 2.72 36.15
CA ASP A 990 9.75 3.73 36.13
C ASP A 990 9.36 4.11 37.55
N ALA A 991 9.75 5.32 37.96
CA ALA A 991 9.35 5.91 39.23
C ALA A 991 9.58 5.04 40.47
N ALA A 992 10.75 4.41 40.60
CA ALA A 992 11.09 3.60 41.77
C ALA A 992 11.46 4.50 42.97
N PRO A 993 10.89 4.28 44.16
CA PRO A 993 11.27 5.02 45.36
C PRO A 993 12.68 4.61 45.82
N VAL A 994 13.50 5.60 46.15
CA VAL A 994 14.86 5.39 46.65
C VAL A 994 15.03 6.15 47.97
N GLY A 995 15.43 5.44 49.02
CA GLY A 995 15.67 6.02 50.36
C GLY A 995 16.91 6.93 50.40
N ALA A 996 16.98 7.80 51.41
CA ALA A 996 18.18 8.60 51.69
C ALA A 996 19.37 7.70 52.09
N GLY A 997 20.60 8.14 51.83
CA GLY A 997 21.81 7.34 52.12
C GLY A 997 23.09 8.18 52.15
N ALA A 998 24.23 7.52 52.40
CA ALA A 998 25.53 8.17 52.43
C ALA A 998 25.89 8.80 51.07
N ALA A 999 26.62 9.92 51.10
CA ALA A 999 27.12 10.56 49.90
C ALA A 999 28.13 9.67 49.17
N GLY A 1000 28.13 9.70 47.83
CA GLY A 1000 29.05 8.90 47.00
C GLY A 1000 28.50 7.56 46.52
N ARG A 1001 27.27 7.20 46.88
CA ARG A 1001 26.59 5.99 46.39
C ARG A 1001 26.23 6.09 44.89
N LEU A 1002 26.26 4.94 44.22
CA LEU A 1002 25.98 4.78 42.80
C LEU A 1002 24.73 3.93 42.59
N VAL A 1003 23.90 4.28 41.62
CA VAL A 1003 22.95 3.33 41.02
C VAL A 1003 23.69 2.61 39.91
N VAL A 1004 23.80 1.29 39.97
CA VAL A 1004 24.50 0.45 38.99
C VAL A 1004 23.49 -0.45 38.29
N LEU A 1005 23.52 -0.43 36.96
CA LEU A 1005 22.74 -1.30 36.10
C LEU A 1005 23.62 -2.50 35.72
N ALA A 1006 23.07 -3.71 35.69
CA ALA A 1006 23.73 -4.87 35.11
C ALA A 1006 23.76 -4.80 33.56
N GLU A 1007 23.85 -3.61 32.96
CA GLU A 1007 23.81 -3.39 31.51
C GLU A 1007 25.12 -2.78 31.04
N ARG A 1008 25.58 -3.11 29.82
CA ARG A 1008 26.76 -2.46 29.22
C ARG A 1008 26.63 -0.94 29.26
N ALA A 1009 27.72 -0.26 29.59
CA ALA A 1009 27.80 1.20 29.54
C ALA A 1009 27.51 1.73 28.13
N ASP A 1010 26.64 2.73 28.02
CA ASP A 1010 26.24 3.36 26.76
C ASP A 1010 25.79 4.80 26.99
N ALA A 1011 26.12 5.68 26.05
CA ALA A 1011 25.81 7.11 26.15
C ALA A 1011 24.30 7.41 26.07
N GLY A 1012 23.48 6.47 25.56
CA GLY A 1012 22.03 6.61 25.49
C GLY A 1012 21.31 6.42 26.81
N TRP A 1013 21.98 5.89 27.85
CA TRP A 1013 21.42 5.75 29.19
C TRP A 1013 21.34 7.09 29.90
N SER A 1014 20.18 7.36 30.51
CA SER A 1014 19.94 8.53 31.33
C SER A 1014 19.15 8.15 32.58
N ALA A 1015 19.45 8.81 33.70
CA ALA A 1015 18.73 8.63 34.95
C ALA A 1015 18.32 9.99 35.53
N THR A 1016 17.14 10.03 36.13
CA THR A 1016 16.63 11.22 36.82
C THR A 1016 16.13 10.85 38.21
N LEU A 1017 16.38 11.71 39.20
CA LEU A 1017 15.80 11.64 40.54
C LEU A 1017 14.86 12.83 40.74
N ASP A 1018 13.57 12.58 40.96
CA ASP A 1018 12.51 13.62 41.03
C ASP A 1018 12.54 14.58 39.83
N GLY A 1019 12.83 14.04 38.64
CA GLY A 1019 12.94 14.79 37.39
C GLY A 1019 14.26 15.55 37.19
N ARG A 1020 15.20 15.54 38.15
CA ARG A 1020 16.53 16.13 37.99
C ARG A 1020 17.51 15.10 37.42
N PRO A 1021 18.30 15.44 36.37
CA PRO A 1021 19.24 14.50 35.77
C PRO A 1021 20.38 14.15 36.73
N LEU A 1022 20.76 12.87 36.76
CA LEU A 1022 21.91 12.35 37.50
C LEU A 1022 23.16 12.32 36.61
N GLU A 1023 24.34 12.44 37.23
CA GLU A 1023 25.61 12.39 36.51
C GLU A 1023 25.94 10.93 36.13
N PRO A 1024 26.23 10.63 34.84
CA PRO A 1024 26.60 9.30 34.40
C PRO A 1024 27.97 8.89 34.96
N ALA A 1025 28.11 7.62 35.31
CA ALA A 1025 29.32 6.98 35.80
C ALA A 1025 29.41 5.54 35.25
N THR A 1026 30.48 4.81 35.58
CA THR A 1026 30.60 3.38 35.28
C THR A 1026 31.08 2.62 36.50
N SER A 1027 30.71 1.34 36.59
CA SER A 1027 31.17 0.40 37.63
C SER A 1027 31.72 -0.84 36.94
N GLY A 1028 33.02 -0.83 36.62
CA GLY A 1028 33.62 -1.83 35.73
C GLY A 1028 33.08 -1.65 34.30
N TRP A 1029 32.47 -2.71 33.76
CA TRP A 1029 31.83 -2.69 32.42
C TRP A 1029 30.39 -2.15 32.44
N ALA A 1030 29.79 -2.02 33.63
CA ALA A 1030 28.37 -1.76 33.80
C ALA A 1030 28.04 -0.26 33.88
N GLN A 1031 26.91 0.16 33.32
CA GLN A 1031 26.42 1.54 33.40
C GLN A 1031 26.09 1.92 34.85
N ALA A 1032 26.49 3.12 35.30
CA ALA A 1032 26.14 3.64 36.61
C ALA A 1032 25.75 5.12 36.58
N PHE A 1033 25.16 5.60 37.68
CA PHE A 1033 24.82 7.01 37.89
C PHE A 1033 25.11 7.42 39.33
N ARG A 1034 25.69 8.61 39.53
CA ARG A 1034 25.94 9.16 40.87
C ARG A 1034 24.62 9.58 41.51
N LEU A 1035 24.34 9.04 42.69
CA LEU A 1035 23.10 9.27 43.40
C LEU A 1035 23.37 10.18 44.62
N PRO A 1036 22.58 11.25 44.83
CA PRO A 1036 22.75 12.13 45.97
C PRO A 1036 22.39 11.44 47.29
N ALA A 1037 22.74 12.10 48.40
CA ALA A 1037 22.41 11.63 49.74
C ALA A 1037 20.90 11.65 50.03
N GLY A 1038 20.16 12.57 49.39
CA GLY A 1038 18.70 12.62 49.47
C GLY A 1038 18.03 11.42 48.78
N GLY A 1039 16.90 10.98 49.32
CA GLY A 1039 16.00 10.05 48.65
C GLY A 1039 15.11 10.73 47.63
N GLY A 1040 14.35 9.96 46.86
CA GLY A 1040 13.43 10.48 45.83
C GLY A 1040 12.91 9.38 44.91
N THR A 1041 12.30 9.80 43.81
CA THR A 1041 11.74 8.91 42.79
C THR A 1041 12.71 8.79 41.62
N LEU A 1042 13.27 7.60 41.42
CA LEU A 1042 14.26 7.30 40.40
C LEU A 1042 13.58 6.80 39.11
N THR A 1043 14.00 7.36 37.99
CA THR A 1043 13.58 6.92 36.65
C THR A 1043 14.83 6.73 35.79
N ILE A 1044 14.95 5.58 35.13
CA ILE A 1044 16.09 5.24 34.27
C ILE A 1044 15.57 4.85 32.89
N ARG A 1045 16.09 5.49 31.85
CA ARG A 1045 15.66 5.30 30.46
C ARG A 1045 16.84 5.28 29.50
N HIS A 1046 16.74 4.46 28.47
CA HIS A 1046 17.61 4.51 27.30
C HIS A 1046 16.92 5.27 26.17
N THR A 1047 17.64 6.20 25.54
CA THR A 1047 17.11 7.06 24.47
C THR A 1047 18.03 7.06 23.26
N SER A 1048 17.42 6.94 22.08
CA SER A 1048 18.11 7.09 20.78
C SER A 1048 17.65 8.37 20.10
N PRO A 1049 18.57 9.20 19.54
CA PRO A 1049 18.20 10.40 18.79
C PRO A 1049 17.38 10.08 17.52
N TYR A 1050 17.44 8.83 17.04
CA TYR A 1050 16.74 8.38 15.85
C TYR A 1050 15.31 7.89 16.10
N ALA A 1051 14.95 7.61 17.35
CA ALA A 1051 13.69 6.93 17.68
C ALA A 1051 12.45 7.69 17.18
N LEU A 1052 12.32 8.97 17.53
CA LEU A 1052 11.17 9.79 17.13
C LEU A 1052 11.11 10.05 15.61
N PRO A 1053 12.16 10.56 14.93
CA PRO A 1053 12.06 10.87 13.50
C PRO A 1053 11.82 9.62 12.65
N VAL A 1054 12.45 8.49 12.99
CA VAL A 1054 12.25 7.23 12.26
C VAL A 1054 10.86 6.65 12.55
N GLY A 1055 10.40 6.69 13.80
CA GLY A 1055 9.05 6.25 14.16
C GLY A 1055 7.95 7.04 13.44
N VAL A 1056 8.10 8.38 13.33
CA VAL A 1056 7.17 9.22 12.57
C VAL A 1056 7.20 8.87 11.08
N LEU A 1057 8.38 8.65 10.50
CA LEU A 1057 8.52 8.26 9.10
C LEU A 1057 7.86 6.89 8.84
N GLN A 1058 8.13 5.90 9.68
CA GLN A 1058 7.52 4.57 9.59
C GLN A 1058 5.99 4.67 9.70
N GLY A 1059 5.49 5.37 10.71
CA GLY A 1059 4.05 5.60 10.89
C GLY A 1059 3.40 6.27 9.68
N ALA A 1060 4.05 7.27 9.07
CA ALA A 1060 3.56 7.93 7.87
C ALA A 1060 3.54 7.00 6.65
N VAL A 1061 4.63 6.25 6.40
CA VAL A 1061 4.74 5.35 5.24
C VAL A 1061 3.76 4.17 5.34
N PHE A 1062 3.72 3.50 6.50
CA PHE A 1062 2.80 2.39 6.72
C PHE A 1062 1.34 2.86 6.78
N GLY A 1063 1.06 4.01 7.42
CA GLY A 1063 -0.26 4.62 7.42
C GLY A 1063 -0.76 4.93 6.00
N LEU A 1064 0.10 5.48 5.14
CA LEU A 1064 -0.22 5.72 3.74
C LEU A 1064 -0.42 4.43 2.94
N ALA A 1065 0.42 3.42 3.16
CA ALA A 1065 0.26 2.11 2.51
C ALA A 1065 -1.06 1.43 2.93
N LEU A 1066 -1.41 1.45 4.22
CA LEU A 1066 -2.67 0.94 4.75
C LEU A 1066 -3.87 1.67 4.13
N LEU A 1067 -3.85 3.01 4.10
CA LEU A 1067 -4.91 3.81 3.47
C LEU A 1067 -5.11 3.46 1.99
N LEU A 1068 -4.04 3.16 1.26
CA LEU A 1068 -4.10 2.74 -0.15
C LEU A 1068 -4.60 1.29 -0.32
N VAL A 1069 -4.35 0.40 0.65
CA VAL A 1069 -4.77 -1.00 0.60
C VAL A 1069 -6.25 -1.17 0.92
N VAL A 1070 -6.79 -0.38 1.85
CA VAL A 1070 -8.17 -0.56 2.33
C VAL A 1070 -9.15 -0.55 1.14
N PRO A 1071 -9.94 -1.61 0.95
CA PRO A 1071 -10.91 -1.71 -0.12
C PRO A 1071 -12.12 -0.85 0.21
N ILE A 1072 -11.98 0.47 0.09
CA ILE A 1072 -13.14 1.36 0.16
C ILE A 1072 -13.93 1.12 -1.13
N PRO A 1073 -15.19 0.60 -1.05
CA PRO A 1073 -16.03 0.52 -2.22
C PRO A 1073 -16.11 1.93 -2.77
N PRO A 1074 -15.80 2.15 -4.05
CA PRO A 1074 -15.83 3.47 -4.63
C PRO A 1074 -17.30 3.89 -4.72
N ARG A 1075 -17.88 4.33 -3.60
CA ARG A 1075 -18.93 5.32 -3.65
C ARG A 1075 -18.22 6.53 -4.20
N ARG A 1076 -18.30 6.71 -5.52
CA ARG A 1076 -17.67 7.79 -6.31
C ARG A 1076 -18.03 9.21 -5.85
N ARG A 1077 -18.71 9.34 -4.70
CA ARG A 1077 -18.93 10.56 -3.92
C ARG A 1077 -17.64 11.32 -3.58
N PHE A 1078 -16.48 10.65 -3.55
CA PHE A 1078 -15.19 11.27 -3.19
C PHE A 1078 -14.10 11.18 -4.28
N ALA A 1079 -14.37 10.55 -5.44
CA ALA A 1079 -13.39 10.52 -6.52
C ALA A 1079 -13.40 11.88 -7.24
N PRO A 1080 -12.29 12.63 -7.26
CA PRO A 1080 -12.21 13.82 -8.08
C PRO A 1080 -12.16 13.42 -9.56
N ARG A 1081 -13.31 13.58 -10.21
CA ARG A 1081 -13.53 13.80 -11.64
C ARG A 1081 -12.30 13.61 -12.55
N ARG A 1082 -12.15 12.42 -13.14
CA ARG A 1082 -11.60 12.29 -14.50
C ARG A 1082 -12.77 12.38 -15.47
N VAL A 1083 -13.05 13.59 -15.91
CA VAL A 1083 -13.95 13.81 -17.06
C VAL A 1083 -13.26 13.40 -18.38
N GLU A 1084 -11.94 13.16 -18.33
CA GLU A 1084 -11.10 12.77 -19.48
C GLU A 1084 -11.44 11.39 -20.08
N GLU A 1085 -11.94 10.42 -19.30
CA GLU A 1085 -11.91 9.00 -19.72
C GLU A 1085 -13.18 8.52 -20.44
N TYR A 1086 -14.17 9.39 -20.66
CA TYR A 1086 -15.40 9.05 -21.38
C TYR A 1086 -15.56 9.74 -22.75
N ARG A 1087 -14.64 10.62 -23.14
CA ARG A 1087 -14.85 11.53 -24.29
C ARG A 1087 -14.04 11.22 -25.53
N ALA A 1088 -13.10 10.28 -25.46
CA ALA A 1088 -12.21 9.92 -26.57
C ALA A 1088 -12.63 8.63 -27.29
N THR A 1089 -13.87 8.52 -27.77
CA THR A 1089 -14.22 7.59 -28.89
C THR A 1089 -15.68 7.79 -29.29
N SER A 1090 -15.96 8.77 -30.13
CA SER A 1090 -17.07 8.70 -31.07
C SER A 1090 -16.73 9.58 -32.27
N THR A 1091 -16.23 8.98 -33.34
CA THR A 1091 -16.26 9.60 -34.66
C THR A 1091 -17.72 9.65 -35.11
N THR A 1092 -18.31 10.83 -35.11
CA THR A 1092 -19.59 11.14 -35.73
C THR A 1092 -19.33 12.30 -36.70
N PRO A 1093 -20.03 12.40 -37.83
CA PRO A 1093 -19.55 13.22 -38.94
C PRO A 1093 -19.71 14.72 -38.69
N SER A 1094 -18.89 15.49 -39.42
CA SER A 1094 -18.84 16.96 -39.31
C SER A 1094 -20.15 17.63 -39.72
N ILE A 1095 -20.31 18.89 -39.28
CA ILE A 1095 -21.47 19.76 -39.53
C ILE A 1095 -21.84 19.88 -41.03
N ALA A 1096 -20.91 19.63 -41.95
CA ALA A 1096 -21.17 19.62 -43.39
C ALA A 1096 -22.08 18.45 -43.86
N GLU A 1097 -22.14 17.33 -43.13
CA GLU A 1097 -22.94 16.16 -43.55
C GLU A 1097 -24.41 16.24 -43.15
N LEU A 1098 -24.77 17.11 -42.19
CA LEU A 1098 -26.16 17.27 -41.73
C LEU A 1098 -27.02 18.11 -42.69
N ASP A 1099 -26.41 18.84 -43.63
CA ASP A 1099 -27.12 19.76 -44.54
C ASP A 1099 -27.58 19.08 -45.85
N THR A 1100 -27.27 17.79 -46.07
CA THR A 1100 -27.52 17.13 -47.37
C THR A 1100 -28.49 15.95 -47.36
N GLY A 1101 -29.12 15.62 -46.22
CA GLY A 1101 -30.32 14.76 -46.19
C GLY A 1101 -30.22 13.40 -46.89
N ARG A 1102 -29.08 12.68 -46.80
CA ARG A 1102 -28.96 11.29 -47.30
C ARG A 1102 -28.62 10.29 -46.19
N PRO A 1103 -29.24 9.09 -46.18
CA PRO A 1103 -28.93 8.06 -45.19
C PRO A 1103 -27.60 7.35 -45.53
N ALA A 1104 -26.80 7.06 -44.50
CA ALA A 1104 -25.48 6.45 -44.61
C ALA A 1104 -25.53 4.96 -44.98
N GLY A 1105 -24.81 4.58 -46.04
CA GLY A 1105 -24.53 3.19 -46.42
C GLY A 1105 -23.18 2.71 -45.86
N SER A 1106 -23.15 1.47 -45.38
CA SER A 1106 -21.99 0.81 -44.78
C SER A 1106 -20.94 0.40 -45.83
N GLY A 1107 -19.71 0.92 -45.71
CA GLY A 1107 -18.55 0.52 -46.50
C GLY A 1107 -17.33 0.26 -45.62
N GLY A 1108 -16.74 -0.93 -45.73
CA GLY A 1108 -15.69 -1.46 -44.87
C GLY A 1108 -14.33 -0.75 -44.99
N ALA A 1109 -13.59 -0.78 -43.88
CA ALA A 1109 -12.23 -0.27 -43.78
C ALA A 1109 -11.20 -1.31 -44.26
N SER A 1110 -10.34 -0.93 -45.22
CA SER A 1110 -9.08 -1.62 -45.52
C SER A 1110 -7.89 -0.68 -45.35
N ASP A 1111 -6.85 -1.25 -44.74
CA ASP A 1111 -5.42 -0.90 -44.70
C ASP A 1111 -4.94 0.55 -44.93
N ARG A 1112 -4.29 1.10 -43.90
CA ARG A 1112 -3.27 2.16 -44.03
C ARG A 1112 -1.91 1.66 -43.56
N ALA A 1113 -1.02 1.42 -44.53
CA ALA A 1113 0.43 1.40 -44.32
C ALA A 1113 1.00 2.84 -44.42
N PRO A 1114 2.16 3.14 -43.81
CA PRO A 1114 2.72 4.49 -43.79
C PRO A 1114 3.48 4.80 -45.09
N VAL A 1115 3.30 6.00 -45.63
CA VAL A 1115 4.05 6.52 -46.79
C VAL A 1115 5.05 7.57 -46.30
N GLU A 1116 6.33 7.34 -46.61
CA GLU A 1116 7.43 8.32 -46.56
C GLU A 1116 7.37 9.28 -47.76
N PRO A 1117 7.92 10.51 -47.64
CA PRO A 1117 7.79 11.53 -48.67
C PRO A 1117 8.86 11.34 -49.75
N SER A 1118 8.46 11.31 -51.02
CA SER A 1118 9.40 11.41 -52.14
C SER A 1118 8.96 12.48 -53.15
N ALA A 1119 9.92 13.38 -53.36
CA ALA A 1119 10.23 14.24 -54.50
C ALA A 1119 9.18 14.48 -55.59
N VAL A 1120 8.94 15.77 -55.77
CA VAL A 1120 8.45 16.41 -57.00
C VAL A 1120 9.44 16.14 -58.13
N GLU A 1121 8.98 15.50 -59.20
CA GLU A 1121 9.58 15.64 -60.54
C GLU A 1121 8.48 15.69 -61.60
N THR A 1122 8.66 16.69 -62.47
CA THR A 1122 7.85 17.10 -63.61
C THR A 1122 7.99 16.14 -64.79
N SER A 1123 6.89 15.79 -65.46
CA SER A 1123 6.90 15.53 -66.90
C SER A 1123 5.50 15.60 -67.50
N ALA A 1124 5.39 16.39 -68.57
CA ALA A 1124 4.22 16.52 -69.44
C ALA A 1124 4.23 15.45 -70.55
N ALA A 1125 3.04 15.05 -71.00
CA ALA A 1125 2.66 14.52 -72.33
C ALA A 1125 1.23 13.93 -72.15
N GLU A 1126 0.16 14.60 -72.58
CA GLU A 1126 -0.40 14.63 -73.94
C GLU A 1126 -0.81 13.23 -74.48
N THR A 1127 -2.13 13.04 -74.66
CA THR A 1127 -2.80 12.67 -75.93
C THR A 1127 -4.01 11.72 -75.74
N ALA A 1128 -5.13 12.15 -76.34
CA ALA A 1128 -6.25 11.40 -76.94
C ALA A 1128 -7.38 10.79 -76.09
N LEU A 1129 -8.53 11.47 -76.17
CA LEU A 1129 -9.88 10.89 -76.24
C LEU A 1129 -10.09 10.16 -77.60
N PRO A 1130 -11.08 9.25 -77.69
CA PRO A 1130 -12.22 9.58 -78.52
C PRO A 1130 -13.60 9.24 -77.92
N GLU A 1131 -14.60 9.96 -78.42
CA GLU A 1131 -16.04 9.85 -78.20
C GLU A 1131 -16.67 8.54 -78.71
N ALA A 1132 -17.77 8.12 -78.07
CA ALA A 1132 -19.00 7.68 -78.75
C ALA A 1132 -20.17 7.54 -77.75
N THR A 1133 -21.18 8.39 -77.90
CA THR A 1133 -22.60 8.19 -77.47
C THR A 1133 -23.38 7.63 -78.69
N PRO A 1134 -24.72 7.38 -78.69
CA PRO A 1134 -25.77 7.31 -77.64
C PRO A 1134 -26.77 6.13 -77.88
N GLN A 1135 -27.94 6.20 -77.21
CA GLN A 1135 -29.25 5.49 -77.41
C GLN A 1135 -29.59 4.50 -76.28
N GLY A 1136 -30.76 4.54 -75.62
CA GLY A 1136 -31.96 5.35 -75.78
C GLY A 1136 -32.94 5.12 -74.61
N ALA A 1137 -33.85 6.08 -74.40
CA ALA A 1137 -35.14 5.94 -73.71
C ALA A 1137 -36.26 5.91 -74.80
N PRO A 1138 -37.60 5.91 -74.54
CA PRO A 1138 -38.45 5.88 -73.32
C PRO A 1138 -39.64 4.85 -73.55
N PRO A 1139 -40.94 5.00 -73.17
CA PRO A 1139 -41.70 5.94 -72.30
C PRO A 1139 -42.86 5.37 -71.41
N GLY A 1140 -43.54 6.27 -70.65
CA GLY A 1140 -44.96 6.18 -70.24
C GLY A 1140 -45.20 6.15 -68.71
N ALA A 1141 -45.55 7.25 -68.02
CA ALA A 1141 -46.86 7.92 -67.87
C ALA A 1141 -47.89 7.03 -67.10
N THR A 1142 -48.63 7.43 -66.06
CA THR A 1142 -49.44 8.65 -65.81
C THR A 1142 -49.95 8.69 -64.36
N VAL A 1143 -50.25 9.91 -63.89
CA VAL A 1143 -51.10 10.26 -62.72
C VAL A 1143 -52.57 9.89 -62.98
N PRO A 1144 -53.38 9.56 -61.95
CA PRO A 1144 -54.55 10.41 -61.66
C PRO A 1144 -54.89 10.55 -60.16
N ASP A 1145 -55.39 11.74 -59.83
CA ASP A 1145 -56.31 12.13 -58.74
C ASP A 1145 -57.58 12.68 -59.46
N PRO A 1146 -58.76 13.04 -58.87
CA PRO A 1146 -59.38 12.81 -57.55
C PRO A 1146 -60.90 12.39 -57.63
N ALA A 1147 -61.56 12.17 -56.48
CA ALA A 1147 -62.98 12.50 -56.11
C ALA A 1147 -63.46 11.58 -54.95
N ALA A 1148 -63.75 12.06 -53.74
CA ALA A 1148 -64.91 12.83 -53.23
C ALA A 1148 -65.82 11.97 -52.31
N GLY A 1149 -65.98 12.39 -51.05
CA GLY A 1149 -66.95 11.81 -50.10
C GLY A 1149 -66.92 12.50 -48.73
N LYS A 1150 -67.84 13.43 -48.49
CA LYS A 1150 -68.10 14.13 -47.22
C LYS A 1150 -68.73 13.17 -46.19
N GLN A 1151 -68.36 13.27 -44.91
CA GLN A 1151 -69.25 13.73 -43.81
C GLN A 1151 -68.68 13.48 -42.40
N ASP A 1152 -68.93 14.50 -41.57
CA ASP A 1152 -69.12 14.55 -40.13
C ASP A 1152 -68.00 14.37 -39.09
N ARG A 1153 -67.84 15.46 -38.34
CA ARG A 1153 -67.14 15.67 -37.09
C ARG A 1153 -67.86 14.94 -35.94
N GLN A 1154 -67.14 14.14 -35.16
CA GLN A 1154 -67.25 14.06 -33.69
C GLN A 1154 -65.90 13.67 -33.06
N PRO A 1155 -65.56 14.15 -31.86
CA PRO A 1155 -64.21 14.04 -31.29
C PRO A 1155 -64.05 12.80 -30.41
N ILE A 1156 -62.90 12.11 -30.48
CA ILE A 1156 -62.55 11.04 -29.53
C ILE A 1156 -61.15 11.26 -28.94
N ALA A 1157 -61.18 11.67 -27.67
CA ALA A 1157 -60.33 11.35 -26.52
C ALA A 1157 -58.79 11.24 -26.67
N VAL A 1158 -58.12 12.28 -26.16
CA VAL A 1158 -56.74 12.23 -25.66
C VAL A 1158 -56.74 11.60 -24.24
N PRO A 1159 -55.92 10.58 -23.92
CA PRO A 1159 -55.79 10.08 -22.56
C PRO A 1159 -54.94 11.04 -21.71
N ALA A 1160 -55.57 11.62 -20.68
CA ALA A 1160 -54.92 12.41 -19.65
C ALA A 1160 -54.14 11.50 -18.68
N ALA A 1161 -52.81 11.48 -18.80
CA ALA A 1161 -51.93 10.87 -17.80
C ALA A 1161 -50.56 11.54 -17.76
N LEU A 1162 -50.53 12.87 -17.56
CA LEU A 1162 -49.27 13.58 -17.24
C LEU A 1162 -49.48 14.86 -16.39
N GLU A 1163 -50.47 14.86 -15.50
CA GLU A 1163 -50.75 15.98 -14.59
C GLU A 1163 -50.86 15.58 -13.11
N ARG A 1164 -50.25 14.46 -12.71
CA ARG A 1164 -50.13 14.06 -11.30
C ARG A 1164 -48.69 13.75 -10.91
N ARG A 1165 -47.85 14.79 -10.85
CA ARG A 1165 -46.61 14.78 -10.04
C ARG A 1165 -46.04 16.16 -9.68
N GLY A 1166 -46.78 17.24 -10.01
CA GLY A 1166 -46.40 18.63 -9.67
C GLY A 1166 -47.02 19.19 -8.38
N ALA A 1167 -48.00 18.52 -7.75
CA ALA A 1167 -48.82 19.12 -6.68
C ALA A 1167 -48.43 18.77 -5.24
N GLU A 1168 -47.53 17.81 -4.99
CA GLU A 1168 -47.20 17.37 -3.61
C GLU A 1168 -45.96 18.02 -2.97
N ARG A 1169 -45.20 18.85 -3.69
CA ARG A 1169 -44.00 19.52 -3.14
C ARG A 1169 -44.19 20.97 -2.69
N ARG A 1170 -45.37 21.57 -2.87
CA ARG A 1170 -45.66 22.95 -2.42
C ARG A 1170 -46.42 23.07 -1.08
N ALA A 1171 -46.73 21.97 -0.40
CA ALA A 1171 -47.56 21.97 0.81
C ALA A 1171 -46.81 21.68 2.14
N ARG A 1172 -45.49 21.93 2.23
CA ARG A 1172 -44.73 21.69 3.48
C ARG A 1172 -43.77 22.79 3.94
N SER A 1173 -43.93 24.04 3.48
CA SER A 1173 -43.06 25.15 3.92
C SER A 1173 -43.77 26.44 4.37
N SER A 1174 -45.06 26.41 4.70
CA SER A 1174 -45.76 27.60 5.21
C SER A 1174 -46.75 27.25 6.31
N ARG A 1175 -46.24 26.85 7.48
CA ARG A 1175 -46.99 26.89 8.74
C ARG A 1175 -46.04 27.10 9.92
N ALA A 1176 -45.58 28.34 10.06
CA ALA A 1176 -44.99 28.88 11.28
C ALA A 1176 -45.12 30.40 11.25
N ALA A 1177 -46.26 30.92 11.72
CA ALA A 1177 -46.41 32.21 12.43
C ALA A 1177 -47.89 32.54 12.64
N LEU A 1178 -48.18 33.10 13.83
CA LEU A 1178 -49.39 33.81 14.29
C LEU A 1178 -50.51 32.90 14.85
N ALA A 1179 -50.57 32.74 16.19
CA ALA A 1179 -51.26 33.61 17.17
C ALA A 1179 -52.79 33.43 17.08
N GLY A 1180 -53.57 33.12 18.11
CA GLY A 1180 -53.50 33.44 19.53
C GLY A 1180 -54.76 34.26 19.90
N LYS A 1181 -55.49 33.85 20.97
CA LYS A 1181 -56.67 34.50 21.63
C LYS A 1181 -58.03 34.37 20.92
N ALA A 1182 -59.20 34.22 21.56
CA ALA A 1182 -59.69 34.10 22.96
C ALA A 1182 -61.14 33.51 22.89
N GLY A 1183 -61.58 32.57 23.75
CA GLY A 1183 -62.46 32.76 24.96
C GLY A 1183 -63.98 32.66 24.65
N PRO A 1184 -64.94 32.46 25.59
CA PRO A 1184 -64.90 32.04 27.01
C PRO A 1184 -66.04 31.06 27.49
N LEU A 1185 -66.15 30.84 28.82
CA LEU A 1185 -67.28 30.36 29.67
C LEU A 1185 -67.41 28.84 29.94
N ASP A 1186 -67.74 28.30 31.12
CA ASP A 1186 -67.78 28.74 32.54
C ASP A 1186 -68.13 27.51 33.44
N ALA A 1187 -67.96 27.64 34.77
CA ALA A 1187 -68.47 26.83 35.90
C ALA A 1187 -67.72 25.54 36.40
N GLY A 1188 -67.21 25.61 37.65
CA GLY A 1188 -66.77 24.49 38.52
C GLY A 1188 -67.91 23.93 39.40
N PRO A 1189 -67.70 23.42 40.66
CA PRO A 1189 -66.48 23.11 41.42
C PRO A 1189 -66.47 21.72 42.15
N LEU A 1190 -65.35 21.34 42.81
CA LEU A 1190 -65.23 20.96 44.25
C LEU A 1190 -63.99 20.09 44.58
N ASP A 1191 -63.13 20.68 45.42
CA ASP A 1191 -62.34 20.20 46.57
C ASP A 1191 -61.70 18.78 46.67
N ALA A 1192 -60.38 18.75 46.93
CA ALA A 1192 -59.73 18.15 48.12
C ALA A 1192 -58.22 17.80 47.88
N GLY A 1193 -57.33 18.28 48.76
CA GLY A 1193 -56.23 17.47 49.31
C GLY A 1193 -54.80 17.54 48.71
N SER A 1194 -54.05 18.58 49.08
CA SER A 1194 -52.63 18.59 49.55
C SER A 1194 -51.53 17.64 48.98
N ARG A 1195 -50.56 18.30 48.33
CA ARG A 1195 -49.10 18.04 48.09
C ARG A 1195 -48.25 17.67 49.35
N PRO A 1196 -46.89 17.44 49.30
CA PRO A 1196 -45.94 16.99 48.24
C PRO A 1196 -44.90 15.90 48.76
N PRO A 1197 -43.55 15.92 48.57
CA PRO A 1197 -42.76 15.05 47.67
C PRO A 1197 -41.52 14.32 48.33
N VAL A 1198 -40.61 13.73 47.51
CA VAL A 1198 -39.13 13.52 47.75
C VAL A 1198 -38.59 12.21 48.41
N SER A 1199 -37.53 11.66 47.75
CA SER A 1199 -36.36 10.82 48.16
C SER A 1199 -36.44 9.46 48.91
N LEU A 1200 -35.76 8.41 48.33
CA LEU A 1200 -34.90 7.30 48.87
C LEU A 1200 -35.37 6.47 50.12
N PRO A 1201 -34.72 5.38 50.61
CA PRO A 1201 -34.08 4.15 50.07
C PRO A 1201 -34.60 2.82 50.76
N VAL A 1202 -34.01 1.65 50.43
CA VAL A 1202 -33.87 0.30 51.12
C VAL A 1202 -34.78 -0.06 52.34
N PRO A 1203 -35.32 -1.32 52.45
CA PRO A 1203 -34.88 -2.24 53.54
C PRO A 1203 -34.96 -3.77 53.26
N SER A 1204 -34.38 -4.52 54.20
CA SER A 1204 -34.20 -5.97 54.35
C SER A 1204 -35.39 -6.79 54.90
N SER A 1205 -35.38 -8.13 54.69
CA SER A 1205 -35.59 -9.24 55.69
C SER A 1205 -36.55 -10.40 55.31
N GLY A 1206 -36.28 -11.61 55.86
CA GLY A 1206 -37.20 -12.75 56.08
C GLY A 1206 -36.74 -14.09 55.45
N ALA A 1207 -36.03 -15.03 56.11
CA ALA A 1207 -36.35 -15.94 57.23
C ALA A 1207 -37.12 -17.23 56.84
N GLY A 1208 -36.53 -18.42 57.15
CA GLY A 1208 -37.20 -19.73 57.17
C GLY A 1208 -36.23 -20.93 57.35
N ALA A 1209 -36.36 -21.64 58.48
CA ALA A 1209 -35.78 -22.97 58.84
C ALA A 1209 -36.95 -23.84 59.44
N PRO A 1210 -36.85 -25.13 59.87
CA PRO A 1210 -35.66 -25.93 60.26
C PRO A 1210 -35.65 -27.50 60.04
N LYS A 1211 -34.45 -28.14 60.15
CA LYS A 1211 -33.97 -29.46 60.72
C LYS A 1211 -34.79 -30.80 60.65
N PRO A 1212 -34.23 -32.01 60.99
CA PRO A 1212 -32.82 -32.49 61.18
C PRO A 1212 -32.41 -33.96 60.78
N GLU A 1213 -31.08 -34.19 60.66
CA GLU A 1213 -30.23 -35.38 61.07
C GLU A 1213 -30.33 -36.79 60.39
N PRO A 1214 -29.30 -37.70 60.50
CA PRO A 1214 -27.89 -37.58 60.94
C PRO A 1214 -26.79 -38.42 60.16
N ASN A 1215 -25.51 -38.16 60.50
CA ASN A 1215 -24.31 -39.04 60.60
C ASN A 1215 -23.57 -39.68 59.40
N GLY A 1216 -22.22 -39.61 59.46
CA GLY A 1216 -21.33 -40.69 58.98
C GLY A 1216 -19.92 -40.26 58.55
N ASP A 1217 -18.92 -40.61 59.35
CA ASP A 1217 -17.46 -40.42 59.19
C ASP A 1217 -16.81 -41.16 57.99
N GLU A 1218 -15.63 -40.65 57.57
CA GLU A 1218 -14.38 -41.23 57.01
C GLU A 1218 -14.27 -42.75 56.65
N PRO A 1219 -13.29 -43.27 55.83
CA PRO A 1219 -11.93 -42.73 55.56
C PRO A 1219 -11.30 -42.99 54.15
N MET A 1220 -10.03 -42.57 54.00
CA MET A 1220 -8.92 -43.19 53.21
C MET A 1220 -9.09 -43.47 51.69
N GLU A 1221 -8.22 -42.88 50.85
CA GLU A 1221 -6.99 -43.57 50.39
C GLU A 1221 -6.09 -42.69 49.50
N ALA A 1222 -4.79 -42.83 49.78
CA ALA A 1222 -3.62 -42.70 48.91
C ALA A 1222 -3.55 -41.54 47.89
N LYS A 1223 -2.74 -40.55 48.28
CA LYS A 1223 -1.72 -39.90 47.44
C LYS A 1223 -1.34 -40.72 46.20
N GLN A 1224 -1.59 -40.15 45.03
CA GLN A 1224 -0.58 -39.72 44.07
C GLN A 1224 -1.11 -38.54 43.27
#